data_AF-A0A2Z6GBJ6-F1
#
_entry.id   AF-A0A2Z6GBJ6-F1
#
_cell.length_a   1.000
_cell.length_b   1.000
_cell.length_c   1.000
_cell.angle_alpha   90.00
_cell.angle_beta   90.00
_cell.angle_gamma   90.00
#
_symmetry.space_group_name_H-M   'P 1'
#
loop_
_entity.id
_entity.type
_entity.pdbx_description
1 polymer ?
#
loop_
_entity_poly.entity_id
_entity_poly.type
_entity_poly.pdbx_seq_one_letter_code
_entity_poly.pdbx_strand_id
1 'polypeptide(L)'
;MGGLFGGGGSAPSAPAPQRLSGVRMQSSTFGLPKQIVYGRHRITGNILWYGDFVATAQTSQAASGGKGGGGGGGGSPQVTGYQYSASVAIGLCEGTVGGIVSIWEGKKQVNGIQGSPTTNNFKGLLAGGGQAKFTGVPGQAPWAYLSSRYPAQALNYPGLAYIAATKVDLGTNAQLPNYSFEMQGMAQYSTAIVDANPRDLIYDFLTNAKHGALFPSVQVGDTAQFSNYCVANGIFISAVVDAQKSAAEWILQWLKCCNSTVVYSDGLLKFVPYGDEVVTGNGVTYTPAIAPIYDLDDDAFIADTGSDPVTVVRKAQSDTPNSIKVEFANRGNFYNPELAEALDQANIEAYGLRPASPEKLSEICNATIARHVAQLILQRGLYIRNHYEFRLPWKYALLEPMDVVTLTDSALGLNREPVRIVSIEEDEFGLLTVSAEELPIGVAAAARYAQQAGSGFAANYNVDPGNVNAPVIFEAPDLLTAGTGLEVWIAASGGANWGGCEVWVSRDNATYQKVGEIHGAARHGVLTAAIASSSDPDRTNTLAVDISVSTGQLTGGTQADADALNTLCYVDGELIAYQTATLTGTGKYTLGTYLRRGAYGTTIGAHNKGGLFARLDQAIFGYPFTADMIGLPLYIKLLSFNQFGSARQSLDMVQPVTYNVTGIALKSPLPNVAGLSNAYRNGQTLLSWQPVTDFRSVDYEVRLGVNWQTAIVQGRTPLHEFVVAQSGTYWVAAHFSNASGVTAYSATAQSIAIGGGVLPANIVASVDEAVTGWRGSCTTPAFRDPVENAVKLGGSALFSGIPLISAANTVEYYGGIATGGYYQIPVSHEIDIATAQACNVSVSVQAASDTPFGSVAAIPVFSAQASVAGNFSGKSSLAIEIDTAPNTLVWQGWRPFVPGQYVARRFRFRVKLDSNDPSVSTILSGMSFTVDMPDRVDTGTALAVPAAGKAIVFVTPFQITPNVQITILNPSAGDVIAFPAQPTTTGFTVQITNAGVGVARNINWLAKGY
;
A
#
# COMPACT_ATOMS: atom_id res chain seq x y z
N MET A 1 -25.11 17.14 54.46
CA MET A 1 -24.52 18.29 53.73
C MET A 1 -23.28 17.79 53.01
N GLY A 2 -23.31 17.77 51.68
CA GLY A 2 -22.11 17.60 50.83
C GLY A 2 -21.67 16.17 50.52
N GLY A 3 -22.38 15.51 49.61
CA GLY A 3 -21.75 14.56 48.69
C GLY A 3 -21.55 15.22 47.32
N LEU A 4 -20.80 14.54 46.47
CA LEU A 4 -20.91 14.51 45.01
C LEU A 4 -19.90 15.36 44.18
N PHE A 5 -19.06 14.59 43.47
CA PHE A 5 -18.31 14.84 42.22
C PHE A 5 -16.78 14.97 42.31
N GLY A 6 -16.14 13.81 42.11
CA GLY A 6 -14.76 13.67 41.68
C GLY A 6 -14.57 14.10 40.22
N GLY A 7 -13.36 14.58 39.93
CA GLY A 7 -12.96 15.12 38.64
C GLY A 7 -12.86 14.05 37.55
N GLY A 8 -13.62 14.25 36.48
CA GLY A 8 -13.33 13.72 35.16
C GLY A 8 -12.52 14.75 34.38
N GLY A 9 -11.23 14.48 34.17
CA GLY A 9 -10.41 15.25 33.22
C GLY A 9 -10.76 14.84 31.80
N SER A 10 -11.59 15.64 31.13
CA SER A 10 -11.82 15.51 29.69
C SER A 10 -10.55 15.92 28.95
N ALA A 11 -9.99 14.99 28.15
CA ALA A 11 -8.99 15.33 27.14
C ALA A 11 -9.55 16.44 26.22
N PRO A 12 -8.73 17.41 25.75
CA PRO A 12 -9.21 18.45 24.87
C PRO A 12 -9.70 17.80 23.56
N SER A 13 -11.00 17.89 23.30
CA SER A 13 -11.58 17.58 22.00
C SER A 13 -10.90 18.48 20.97
N ALA A 14 -10.24 17.89 19.96
CA ALA A 14 -9.76 18.63 18.81
C ALA A 14 -10.92 19.49 18.26
N PRO A 15 -10.69 20.79 17.96
CA PRO A 15 -11.76 21.65 17.46
C PRO A 15 -12.34 21.04 16.19
N ALA A 16 -13.67 20.94 16.13
CA ALA A 16 -14.37 20.55 14.91
C ALA A 16 -13.89 21.48 13.77
N PRO A 17 -13.45 20.93 12.62
CA PRO A 17 -12.93 21.76 11.54
C PRO A 17 -13.98 22.77 11.11
N GLN A 18 -13.62 24.06 11.20
CA GLN A 18 -14.54 25.16 10.98
C GLN A 18 -14.85 25.29 9.48
N ARG A 19 -16.13 25.17 9.12
CA ARG A 19 -16.60 25.45 7.76
C ARG A 19 -16.32 26.91 7.40
N LEU A 20 -15.58 27.13 6.32
CA LEU A 20 -15.31 28.46 5.76
C LEU A 20 -16.52 28.95 4.97
N SER A 21 -16.78 30.26 5.04
CA SER A 21 -17.94 30.91 4.42
C SER A 21 -17.65 31.58 3.08
N GLY A 22 -16.39 31.60 2.63
CA GLY A 22 -16.01 32.24 1.36
C GLY A 22 -14.59 31.93 0.93
N VAL A 23 -14.27 32.33 -0.30
CA VAL A 23 -12.94 32.19 -0.91
C VAL A 23 -11.96 33.17 -0.25
N ARG A 24 -10.78 32.69 0.15
CA ARG A 24 -9.65 33.54 0.53
C ARG A 24 -8.95 34.03 -0.74
N MET A 25 -9.09 35.32 -1.03
CA MET A 25 -8.51 35.98 -2.18
C MET A 25 -7.02 36.30 -1.96
N GLN A 26 -6.24 36.28 -3.03
CA GLN A 26 -4.90 36.89 -3.04
C GLN A 26 -5.04 38.41 -2.91
N SER A 27 -4.05 39.08 -2.29
CA SER A 27 -4.02 40.54 -2.15
C SER A 27 -4.03 41.21 -3.52
N SER A 28 -4.95 42.15 -3.76
CA SER A 28 -4.89 43.03 -4.93
C SER A 28 -3.87 44.14 -4.70
N THR A 29 -3.06 44.43 -5.71
CA THR A 29 -2.09 45.53 -5.68
C THR A 29 -2.48 46.54 -6.76
N PHE A 30 -2.70 47.79 -6.36
CA PHE A 30 -2.95 48.90 -7.29
C PHE A 30 -1.64 49.31 -7.97
N GLY A 31 -1.67 49.61 -9.28
CA GLY A 31 -0.51 50.09 -10.03
C GLY A 31 0.24 49.04 -10.86
N LEU A 32 -0.19 47.78 -10.88
CA LEU A 32 0.35 46.78 -11.81
C LEU A 32 -0.22 46.98 -13.23
N PRO A 33 0.60 46.90 -14.29
CA PRO A 33 0.12 47.06 -15.66
C PRO A 33 -0.73 45.87 -16.11
N LYS A 34 -1.65 46.12 -17.05
CA LYS A 34 -2.23 45.04 -17.86
C LYS A 34 -1.12 44.46 -18.72
N GLN A 35 -0.85 43.17 -18.58
CA GLN A 35 0.28 42.54 -19.26
C GLN A 35 0.04 42.49 -20.77
N ILE A 36 1.09 42.67 -21.57
CA ILE A 36 1.09 42.43 -23.01
C ILE A 36 1.99 41.22 -23.29
N VAL A 37 1.54 40.28 -24.12
CA VAL A 37 2.31 39.08 -24.46
C VAL A 37 2.50 39.00 -25.97
N TYR A 38 3.76 38.93 -26.39
CA TYR A 38 4.17 38.62 -27.76
C TYR A 38 4.74 37.19 -27.84
N GLY A 39 4.58 36.52 -28.98
CA GLY A 39 5.09 35.17 -29.18
C GLY A 39 4.35 34.12 -28.34
N ARG A 40 5.09 33.23 -27.67
CA ARG A 40 4.53 32.24 -26.75
C ARG A 40 5.27 32.25 -25.42
N HIS A 41 4.59 32.68 -24.37
CA HIS A 41 5.17 32.80 -23.02
C HIS A 41 4.19 32.31 -21.95
N ARG A 42 4.73 31.93 -20.78
CA ARG A 42 3.94 31.63 -19.57
C ARG A 42 3.77 32.89 -18.71
N ILE A 43 2.53 33.19 -18.33
CA ILE A 43 2.17 34.33 -17.48
C ILE A 43 1.21 33.92 -16.36
N THR A 44 1.02 34.81 -15.39
CA THR A 44 -0.03 34.68 -14.36
C THR A 44 -1.12 35.71 -14.59
N GLY A 45 -2.35 35.39 -14.19
CA GLY A 45 -3.51 36.27 -14.34
C GLY A 45 -4.03 36.84 -13.02
N ASN A 46 -4.92 37.82 -13.13
CA ASN A 46 -5.62 38.46 -12.02
C ASN A 46 -7.10 38.06 -12.02
N ILE A 47 -7.71 37.89 -10.86
CA ILE A 47 -9.14 37.55 -10.75
C ILE A 47 -9.97 38.76 -11.21
N LEU A 48 -10.88 38.54 -12.17
CA LEU A 48 -11.87 39.52 -12.63
C LEU A 48 -13.21 39.34 -11.90
N TRP A 49 -13.58 38.10 -11.59
CA TRP A 49 -14.86 37.76 -10.99
C TRP A 49 -14.78 36.42 -10.22
N TYR A 50 -15.59 36.29 -9.17
CA TYR A 50 -15.84 35.01 -8.48
C TYR A 50 -17.28 34.93 -7.96
N GLY A 51 -17.82 33.72 -7.83
CA GLY A 51 -19.17 33.47 -7.31
C GLY A 51 -19.46 31.98 -7.09
N ASP A 52 -20.69 31.67 -6.65
CA ASP A 52 -21.16 30.31 -6.34
C ASP A 52 -20.19 29.49 -5.47
N PHE A 53 -19.76 30.06 -4.34
CA PHE A 53 -18.92 29.34 -3.38
C PHE A 53 -19.71 28.21 -2.71
N VAL A 54 -19.23 26.98 -2.84
CA VAL A 54 -19.85 25.77 -2.28
C VAL A 54 -18.86 25.06 -1.35
N ALA A 55 -19.34 24.67 -0.17
CA ALA A 55 -18.62 23.81 0.77
C ALA A 55 -19.28 22.43 0.82
N THR A 56 -18.57 21.40 0.41
CA THR A 56 -19.01 20.00 0.39
C THR A 56 -18.41 19.26 1.58
N ALA A 57 -19.23 18.65 2.43
CA ALA A 57 -18.75 17.85 3.56
C ALA A 57 -18.15 16.52 3.08
N GLN A 58 -17.06 16.08 3.70
CA GLN A 58 -16.37 14.80 3.46
C GLN A 58 -16.25 14.07 4.80
N THR A 59 -16.88 12.91 4.96
CA THR A 59 -16.85 12.15 6.22
C THR A 59 -15.87 10.98 6.12
N SER A 60 -14.91 10.89 7.04
CA SER A 60 -13.96 9.77 7.10
C SER A 60 -13.94 9.16 8.50
N GLN A 61 -13.84 7.83 8.60
CA GLN A 61 -13.64 7.15 9.88
C GLN A 61 -12.16 7.19 10.26
N ALA A 62 -11.82 7.72 11.43
CA ALA A 62 -10.43 7.70 11.89
C ALA A 62 -10.01 6.29 12.32
N ALA A 63 -8.84 5.83 11.87
CA ALA A 63 -8.19 4.63 12.41
C ALA A 63 -7.63 4.94 13.80
N SER A 64 -8.14 4.28 14.84
CA SER A 64 -7.63 4.42 16.20
C SER A 64 -6.37 3.55 16.38
N GLY A 65 -5.19 4.16 16.30
CA GLY A 65 -3.95 3.54 16.76
C GLY A 65 -3.79 3.68 18.27
N GLY A 66 -3.77 2.58 19.03
CA GLY A 66 -3.28 2.56 20.42
C GLY A 66 -3.91 1.54 21.38
N LYS A 67 -3.14 0.47 21.66
CA LYS A 67 -3.09 -0.45 22.84
C LYS A 67 -4.35 -0.71 23.69
N GLY A 68 -4.83 -1.96 23.62
CA GLY A 68 -5.03 -2.86 24.76
C GLY A 68 -6.15 -2.57 25.78
N GLY A 69 -7.18 -3.41 25.75
CA GLY A 69 -7.93 -3.85 26.95
C GLY A 69 -9.24 -3.11 27.27
N GLY A 70 -10.32 -3.89 27.36
CA GLY A 70 -11.54 -3.52 28.10
C GLY A 70 -12.71 -3.08 27.22
N GLY A 71 -13.83 -3.81 27.33
CA GLY A 71 -15.03 -3.63 26.51
C GLY A 71 -15.75 -2.29 26.69
N GLY A 72 -16.37 -1.85 25.59
CA GLY A 72 -17.26 -0.71 25.53
C GLY A 72 -17.54 -0.36 24.07
N GLY A 73 -18.75 -0.62 23.59
CA GLY A 73 -19.18 -0.25 22.24
C GLY A 73 -19.22 1.27 22.07
N GLY A 74 -18.13 1.85 21.58
CA GLY A 74 -18.03 3.23 21.14
C GLY A 74 -17.61 3.25 19.68
N GLY A 75 -18.50 3.69 18.79
CA GLY A 75 -18.18 3.81 17.36
C GLY A 75 -17.01 4.75 17.12
N SER A 76 -16.16 4.42 16.15
CA SER A 76 -15.02 5.23 15.74
C SER A 76 -15.47 6.67 15.44
N PRO A 77 -14.78 7.70 15.95
CA PRO A 77 -15.17 9.09 15.70
C PRO A 77 -15.09 9.40 14.19
N GLN A 78 -16.22 9.85 13.64
CA GLN A 78 -16.31 10.38 12.28
C GLN A 78 -15.62 11.75 12.26
N VAL A 79 -14.60 11.93 11.43
CA VAL A 79 -14.02 13.25 11.17
C VAL A 79 -14.65 13.78 9.88
N THR A 80 -15.44 14.86 10.00
CA THR A 80 -16.04 15.55 8.85
C THR A 80 -15.10 16.68 8.40
N GLY A 81 -14.41 16.52 7.28
CA GLY A 81 -13.71 17.60 6.57
C GLY A 81 -14.62 18.33 5.57
N TYR A 82 -14.14 19.43 4.98
CA TYR A 82 -14.83 20.16 3.92
C TYR A 82 -13.93 20.33 2.69
N GLN A 83 -14.49 20.14 1.50
CA GLN A 83 -13.90 20.50 0.21
C GLN A 83 -14.65 21.71 -0.36
N TYR A 84 -13.93 22.68 -0.91
CA TYR A 84 -14.51 23.95 -1.37
C TYR A 84 -14.41 24.09 -2.88
N SER A 85 -15.42 24.71 -3.49
CA SER A 85 -15.38 25.09 -4.91
C SER A 85 -15.98 26.47 -5.14
N ALA A 86 -15.56 27.16 -6.20
CA ALA A 86 -16.14 28.43 -6.64
C ALA A 86 -16.06 28.59 -8.16
N SER A 87 -16.99 29.34 -8.73
CA SER A 87 -16.92 29.79 -10.13
C SER A 87 -16.02 31.03 -10.20
N VAL A 88 -15.09 31.10 -11.15
CA VAL A 88 -14.08 32.18 -11.24
C VAL A 88 -13.80 32.60 -12.68
N ALA A 89 -13.45 33.87 -12.86
CA ALA A 89 -12.90 34.42 -14.11
C ALA A 89 -11.54 35.10 -13.81
N ILE A 90 -10.54 34.81 -14.62
CA ILE A 90 -9.14 35.25 -14.47
C ILE A 90 -8.71 35.97 -15.77
N GLY A 91 -8.40 37.26 -15.66
CA GLY A 91 -7.86 38.11 -16.71
C GLY A 91 -6.37 37.88 -16.88
N LEU A 92 -5.92 37.77 -18.12
CA LEU A 92 -4.58 37.29 -18.46
C LEU A 92 -3.74 38.42 -19.05
N CYS A 93 -4.08 38.88 -20.25
CA CYS A 93 -3.30 39.89 -20.96
C CYS A 93 -4.17 40.73 -21.89
N GLU A 94 -3.66 41.91 -22.23
CA GLU A 94 -4.24 42.81 -23.20
C GLU A 94 -3.93 42.37 -24.65
N GLY A 95 -4.87 42.66 -25.54
CA GLY A 95 -4.77 42.37 -26.97
C GLY A 95 -5.46 41.08 -27.40
N THR A 96 -5.54 40.91 -28.72
CA THR A 96 -6.11 39.70 -29.32
C THR A 96 -5.05 38.60 -29.37
N VAL A 97 -5.26 37.53 -28.61
CA VAL A 97 -4.33 36.41 -28.51
C VAL A 97 -4.79 35.19 -29.31
N GLY A 98 -3.85 34.36 -29.77
CA GLY A 98 -4.16 33.00 -30.23
C GLY A 98 -4.75 32.16 -29.09
N GLY A 99 -4.33 32.49 -27.85
CA GLY A 99 -4.81 32.10 -26.52
C GLY A 99 -4.07 30.93 -25.88
N ILE A 100 -4.67 30.25 -24.90
CA ILE A 100 -3.98 29.35 -23.96
C ILE A 100 -3.63 27.99 -24.57
N VAL A 101 -2.37 27.58 -24.41
CA VAL A 101 -1.82 26.25 -24.77
C VAL A 101 -1.84 25.32 -23.56
N SER A 102 -1.38 25.84 -22.43
CA SER A 102 -1.13 25.06 -21.23
C SER A 102 -1.49 25.82 -19.96
N ILE A 103 -1.89 25.08 -18.93
CA ILE A 103 -2.23 25.62 -17.61
C ILE A 103 -1.44 24.85 -16.56
N TRP A 104 -0.90 25.57 -15.57
CA TRP A 104 -0.27 24.98 -14.39
C TRP A 104 -0.97 25.44 -13.13
N GLU A 105 -1.07 24.51 -12.18
CA GLU A 105 -1.48 24.71 -10.81
C GLU A 105 -0.24 24.53 -9.92
N GLY A 106 0.39 25.62 -9.49
CA GLY A 106 1.74 25.60 -8.91
C GLY A 106 2.75 24.99 -9.89
N LYS A 107 3.38 23.87 -9.49
CA LYS A 107 4.32 23.10 -10.35
C LYS A 107 3.62 22.05 -11.22
N LYS A 108 2.34 21.76 -10.95
CA LYS A 108 1.57 20.72 -11.61
C LYS A 108 1.04 21.24 -12.94
N GLN A 109 1.55 20.75 -14.07
CA GLN A 109 0.91 21.04 -15.36
C GLN A 109 -0.43 20.31 -15.40
N VAL A 110 -1.53 21.03 -15.50
CA VAL A 110 -2.88 20.46 -15.44
C VAL A 110 -3.45 20.19 -16.83
N ASN A 111 -2.62 20.22 -17.87
CA ASN A 111 -2.97 19.78 -19.23
C ASN A 111 -3.24 18.26 -19.22
N GLY A 112 -4.51 17.87 -19.22
CA GLY A 112 -4.91 16.47 -19.24
C GLY A 112 -5.43 16.05 -20.60
N ILE A 113 -4.71 15.15 -21.24
CA ILE A 113 -5.17 13.89 -21.84
C ILE A 113 -6.71 13.72 -21.92
N GLN A 114 -7.19 13.43 -23.13
CA GLN A 114 -8.56 13.00 -23.43
C GLN A 114 -8.95 11.80 -22.53
N GLY A 115 -9.86 11.99 -21.56
CA GLY A 115 -10.53 10.87 -20.86
C GLY A 115 -10.36 10.71 -19.34
N SER A 116 -9.73 11.63 -18.59
CA SER A 116 -9.63 11.53 -17.11
C SER A 116 -10.74 12.33 -16.38
N PRO A 117 -11.52 11.74 -15.45
CA PRO A 117 -12.56 12.45 -14.70
C PRO A 117 -12.00 13.41 -13.63
N THR A 118 -12.25 14.70 -13.84
CA THR A 118 -12.57 15.79 -12.87
C THR A 118 -11.77 15.98 -11.57
N THR A 119 -11.01 17.08 -11.53
CA THR A 119 -10.80 17.89 -10.30
C THR A 119 -10.52 19.37 -10.61
N ASN A 120 -9.99 19.68 -11.80
CA ASN A 120 -9.83 21.07 -12.24
C ASN A 120 -10.78 21.37 -13.40
N ASN A 121 -11.78 22.21 -13.16
CA ASN A 121 -12.75 22.61 -14.21
C ASN A 121 -12.14 23.51 -15.29
N PHE A 122 -10.86 23.86 -15.16
CA PHE A 122 -10.07 24.42 -16.26
C PHE A 122 -9.60 23.36 -17.28
N LYS A 123 -9.67 22.05 -16.98
CA LYS A 123 -9.24 20.96 -17.87
C LYS A 123 -10.16 20.72 -19.06
N GLY A 124 -11.48 20.85 -18.88
CA GLY A 124 -12.46 20.67 -19.96
C GLY A 124 -12.47 21.78 -21.02
N LEU A 125 -11.61 22.79 -20.85
CA LEU A 125 -11.56 24.01 -21.68
C LEU A 125 -10.57 23.92 -22.85
N LEU A 126 -9.58 23.03 -22.78
CA LEU A 126 -8.54 22.87 -23.82
C LEU A 126 -8.96 21.90 -24.94
N ALA A 127 -10.00 21.08 -24.72
CA ALA A 127 -10.55 20.13 -25.69
C ALA A 127 -12.03 20.41 -25.97
N GLY A 128 -12.33 21.04 -27.10
CA GLY A 128 -13.60 20.85 -27.83
C GLY A 128 -14.94 21.16 -27.13
N GLY A 129 -15.14 22.39 -26.61
CA GLY A 129 -16.49 22.95 -26.51
C GLY A 129 -17.08 23.22 -25.11
N GLY A 130 -16.32 23.10 -24.02
CA GLY A 130 -16.81 23.40 -22.67
C GLY A 130 -16.38 24.75 -22.10
N GLN A 131 -16.98 25.86 -22.55
CA GLN A 131 -16.93 27.24 -21.98
C GLN A 131 -15.67 28.14 -22.16
N ALA A 132 -15.44 28.57 -23.41
CA ALA A 132 -14.88 29.89 -23.78
C ALA A 132 -13.53 30.32 -23.17
N LYS A 133 -12.45 30.01 -23.90
CA LYS A 133 -11.28 30.88 -23.96
C LYS A 133 -11.68 32.22 -24.56
N PHE A 134 -11.54 33.31 -23.81
CA PHE A 134 -11.78 34.66 -24.32
C PHE A 134 -10.45 35.22 -24.79
N THR A 135 -10.33 35.42 -26.10
CA THR A 135 -9.07 35.78 -26.76
C THR A 135 -8.81 37.27 -26.81
N GLY A 136 -9.65 38.10 -26.18
CA GLY A 136 -9.48 39.56 -26.18
C GLY A 136 -9.97 40.25 -27.46
N VAL A 137 -10.67 39.54 -28.35
CA VAL A 137 -11.22 40.15 -29.57
C VAL A 137 -12.23 41.26 -29.21
N PRO A 138 -12.28 42.40 -29.94
CA PRO A 138 -13.16 43.52 -29.60
C PRO A 138 -14.66 43.18 -29.48
N GLY A 139 -15.12 42.15 -30.22
CA GLY A 139 -16.51 41.70 -30.21
C GLY A 139 -16.77 40.44 -29.37
N GLN A 140 -15.89 40.07 -28.43
CA GLN A 140 -16.08 38.86 -27.63
C GLN A 140 -17.36 38.95 -26.80
N ALA A 141 -18.10 37.85 -26.69
CA ALA A 141 -19.31 37.80 -25.87
C ALA A 141 -18.96 37.74 -24.37
N PRO A 142 -19.85 38.18 -23.46
CA PRO A 142 -19.72 37.88 -22.04
C PRO A 142 -19.72 36.37 -21.79
N TRP A 143 -19.17 35.96 -20.65
CA TRP A 143 -19.23 34.55 -20.25
C TRP A 143 -20.67 34.07 -20.08
N ALA A 144 -21.08 33.07 -20.88
CA ALA A 144 -22.45 32.57 -20.94
C ALA A 144 -23.04 32.17 -19.57
N TYR A 145 -22.19 31.73 -18.64
CA TYR A 145 -22.59 31.45 -17.27
C TYR A 145 -23.08 32.71 -16.53
N LEU A 146 -22.35 33.83 -16.67
CA LEU A 146 -22.78 35.11 -16.10
C LEU A 146 -24.00 35.63 -16.84
N SER A 147 -24.04 35.55 -18.17
CA SER A 147 -25.21 35.98 -18.94
C SER A 147 -26.51 35.29 -18.52
N SER A 148 -26.43 34.01 -18.13
CA SER A 148 -27.60 33.23 -17.71
C SER A 148 -27.96 33.40 -16.23
N ARG A 149 -26.97 33.46 -15.32
CA ARG A 149 -27.20 33.39 -13.87
C ARG A 149 -27.00 34.72 -13.14
N TYR A 150 -26.16 35.60 -13.68
CA TYR A 150 -25.80 36.91 -13.12
C TYR A 150 -25.78 37.99 -14.22
N PRO A 151 -26.91 38.24 -14.93
CA PRO A 151 -26.91 39.07 -16.14
C PRO A 151 -26.43 40.51 -15.91
N ALA A 152 -26.67 41.08 -14.71
CA ALA A 152 -26.17 42.40 -14.34
C ALA A 152 -24.63 42.49 -14.19
N GLN A 153 -23.95 41.34 -14.08
CA GLN A 153 -22.49 41.23 -13.90
C GLN A 153 -21.79 40.67 -15.15
N ALA A 154 -22.55 40.37 -16.20
CA ALA A 154 -22.05 39.74 -17.42
C ALA A 154 -21.35 40.77 -18.35
N LEU A 155 -20.10 41.11 -18.02
CA LEU A 155 -19.26 42.00 -18.83
C LEU A 155 -18.54 41.23 -19.95
N ASN A 156 -18.32 41.91 -21.08
CA ASN A 156 -17.65 41.34 -22.26
C ASN A 156 -16.14 41.63 -22.33
N TYR A 157 -15.57 42.48 -21.47
CA TYR A 157 -14.14 42.76 -21.36
C TYR A 157 -13.39 42.92 -22.71
N PRO A 158 -13.82 43.80 -23.63
CA PRO A 158 -13.24 43.89 -24.96
C PRO A 158 -11.74 44.27 -24.89
N GLY A 159 -10.89 43.58 -25.66
CA GLY A 159 -9.44 43.82 -25.63
C GLY A 159 -8.69 43.12 -24.50
N LEU A 160 -9.36 42.38 -23.62
CA LEU A 160 -8.75 41.60 -22.55
C LEU A 160 -8.96 40.11 -22.78
N ALA A 161 -7.87 39.38 -22.89
CA ALA A 161 -7.88 37.92 -22.87
C ALA A 161 -8.12 37.43 -21.44
N TYR A 162 -9.06 36.50 -21.27
CA TYR A 162 -9.37 35.92 -19.96
C TYR A 162 -9.85 34.47 -20.08
N ILE A 163 -9.80 33.76 -18.97
CA ILE A 163 -10.34 32.41 -18.83
C ILE A 163 -11.36 32.38 -17.70
N ALA A 164 -12.43 31.62 -17.88
CA ALA A 164 -13.44 31.44 -16.83
C ALA A 164 -13.84 29.97 -16.72
N ALA A 165 -14.15 29.54 -15.51
CA ALA A 165 -14.63 28.19 -15.23
C ALA A 165 -15.62 28.20 -14.06
N THR A 166 -16.61 27.33 -14.12
CA THR A 166 -17.53 27.11 -12.99
C THR A 166 -16.95 26.09 -12.02
N LYS A 167 -17.33 26.16 -10.73
CA LYS A 167 -17.02 25.14 -9.70
C LYS A 167 -15.53 24.70 -9.60
N VAL A 168 -14.59 25.60 -9.84
CA VAL A 168 -13.15 25.34 -9.67
C VAL A 168 -12.87 24.85 -8.25
N ASP A 169 -12.11 23.77 -8.10
CA ASP A 169 -11.75 23.18 -6.81
C ASP A 169 -10.74 24.09 -6.09
N LEU A 170 -11.03 24.38 -4.81
CA LEU A 170 -10.23 25.20 -3.91
C LEU A 170 -9.59 24.35 -2.79
N GLY A 171 -9.69 23.03 -2.91
CA GLY A 171 -9.21 22.07 -1.92
C GLY A 171 -9.91 22.23 -0.58
N THR A 172 -9.16 21.98 0.49
CA THR A 172 -9.65 22.01 1.89
C THR A 172 -9.49 23.38 2.57
N ASN A 173 -8.84 24.35 1.91
CA ASN A 173 -8.50 25.65 2.52
C ASN A 173 -9.28 26.84 1.91
N ALA A 174 -10.19 26.59 0.98
CA ALA A 174 -10.98 27.62 0.29
C ALA A 174 -10.11 28.73 -0.36
N GLN A 175 -8.92 28.38 -0.84
CA GLN A 175 -8.00 29.30 -1.49
C GLN A 175 -7.86 28.92 -2.95
N LEU A 176 -7.83 29.92 -3.84
CA LEU A 176 -7.57 29.68 -5.25
C LEU A 176 -6.12 29.14 -5.41
N PRO A 177 -5.92 28.02 -6.10
CA PRO A 177 -4.59 27.55 -6.43
C PRO A 177 -3.81 28.57 -7.26
N ASN A 178 -2.48 28.54 -7.17
CA ASN A 178 -1.63 29.44 -7.96
C ASN A 178 -1.63 29.00 -9.44
N TYR A 179 -2.42 29.68 -10.27
CA TYR A 179 -2.53 29.37 -11.69
C TYR A 179 -1.57 30.19 -12.55
N SER A 180 -0.98 29.53 -13.53
CA SER A 180 -0.21 30.17 -14.61
C SER A 180 -0.57 29.55 -15.95
N PHE A 181 -0.44 30.33 -17.02
CA PHE A 181 -1.00 30.05 -18.33
C PHE A 181 0.06 30.28 -19.41
N GLU A 182 0.27 29.30 -20.27
CA GLU A 182 1.09 29.46 -21.48
C GLU A 182 0.19 30.04 -22.57
N MET A 183 0.49 31.27 -22.94
CA MET A 183 -0.27 32.05 -23.88
C MET A 183 0.36 32.00 -25.26
N GLN A 184 -0.46 31.81 -26.28
CA GLN A 184 -0.16 32.20 -27.66
C GLN A 184 -0.47 33.69 -27.79
N GLY A 185 0.52 34.52 -27.53
CA GLY A 185 0.44 35.97 -27.60
C GLY A 185 0.33 36.50 -29.02
N MET A 186 0.49 37.81 -29.16
CA MET A 186 0.45 38.52 -30.45
C MET A 186 1.73 38.27 -31.26
N ALA A 187 1.68 38.57 -32.57
CA ALA A 187 2.83 38.59 -33.46
C ALA A 187 3.65 37.28 -33.56
N GLN A 188 3.02 36.11 -33.39
CA GLN A 188 3.70 34.83 -33.67
C GLN A 188 4.12 34.75 -35.14
N TYR A 189 5.38 34.38 -35.40
CA TYR A 189 5.92 34.37 -36.76
C TYR A 189 5.24 33.31 -37.65
N SER A 190 5.02 32.09 -37.14
CA SER A 190 4.28 31.04 -37.83
C SER A 190 3.75 29.98 -36.85
N THR A 191 3.08 28.94 -37.38
CA THR A 191 2.67 27.79 -36.57
C THR A 191 3.86 26.95 -36.09
N ALA A 192 4.98 26.96 -36.82
CA ALA A 192 6.20 26.24 -36.47
C ALA A 192 7.12 27.05 -35.55
N ILE A 193 7.20 28.37 -35.78
CA ILE A 193 7.98 29.31 -34.97
C ILE A 193 6.99 30.18 -34.21
N VAL A 194 6.76 29.78 -32.98
CA VAL A 194 5.69 30.33 -32.13
C VAL A 194 6.14 31.59 -31.35
N ASP A 195 7.41 31.96 -31.50
CA ASP A 195 8.00 33.21 -31.03
C ASP A 195 7.74 34.33 -32.05
N ALA A 196 7.88 35.58 -31.62
CA ALA A 196 7.67 36.75 -32.47
C ALA A 196 8.96 37.18 -33.17
N ASN A 197 8.82 37.70 -34.40
CA ASN A 197 9.89 38.46 -35.04
C ASN A 197 10.05 39.79 -34.27
N PRO A 198 11.26 40.12 -33.79
CA PRO A 198 11.52 41.38 -33.08
C PRO A 198 11.02 42.63 -33.81
N ARG A 199 11.06 42.63 -35.15
CA ARG A 199 10.50 43.70 -35.99
C ARG A 199 9.00 43.90 -35.77
N ASP A 200 8.23 42.81 -35.73
CA ASP A 200 6.77 42.85 -35.62
C ASP A 200 6.33 43.35 -34.24
N LEU A 201 6.96 42.85 -33.18
CA LEU A 201 6.60 43.23 -31.81
C LEU A 201 7.04 44.66 -31.47
N ILE A 202 8.23 45.10 -31.92
CA ILE A 202 8.67 46.49 -31.72
C ILE A 202 7.74 47.46 -32.47
N TYR A 203 7.39 47.14 -33.71
CA TYR A 203 6.49 47.98 -34.51
C TYR A 203 5.10 48.12 -33.87
N ASP A 204 4.51 47.02 -33.40
CA ASP A 204 3.24 47.06 -32.67
C ASP A 204 3.37 47.85 -31.36
N PHE A 205 4.41 47.60 -30.57
CA PHE A 205 4.63 48.30 -29.30
C PHE A 205 4.86 49.81 -29.48
N LEU A 206 5.46 50.25 -30.59
CA LEU A 206 5.61 51.66 -30.91
C LEU A 206 4.31 52.32 -31.36
N THR A 207 3.58 51.68 -32.29
CA THR A 207 2.54 52.36 -33.08
C THR A 207 1.10 52.07 -32.64
N ASN A 208 0.88 51.04 -31.82
CA ASN A 208 -0.48 50.59 -31.48
C ASN A 208 -1.24 51.64 -30.65
N ALA A 209 -2.44 52.01 -31.10
CA ALA A 209 -3.27 53.04 -30.48
C ALA A 209 -3.84 52.68 -29.09
N LYS A 210 -3.84 51.39 -28.71
CA LYS A 210 -4.43 50.92 -27.44
C LYS A 210 -3.38 50.71 -26.36
N HIS A 211 -2.30 50.01 -26.69
CA HIS A 211 -1.31 49.53 -25.73
C HIS A 211 0.14 49.91 -26.09
N GLY A 212 0.34 50.61 -27.21
CA GLY A 212 1.66 51.04 -27.67
C GLY A 212 2.04 52.45 -27.20
N ALA A 213 3.23 52.89 -27.59
CA ALA A 213 3.82 54.19 -27.23
C ALA A 213 3.26 55.38 -28.04
N LEU A 214 2.35 55.13 -28.98
CA LEU A 214 1.77 56.13 -29.89
C LEU A 214 2.82 56.86 -30.74
N PHE A 215 3.96 56.22 -31.02
CA PHE A 215 4.98 56.76 -31.89
C PHE A 215 4.45 56.84 -33.34
N PRO A 216 4.65 57.96 -34.05
CA PRO A 216 4.13 58.11 -35.41
C PRO A 216 4.71 57.04 -36.34
N SER A 217 3.85 56.21 -36.93
CA SER A 217 4.29 55.12 -37.82
C SER A 217 5.07 55.62 -39.04
N VAL A 218 4.81 56.86 -39.48
CA VAL A 218 5.52 57.52 -40.57
C VAL A 218 6.97 57.90 -40.22
N GLN A 219 7.30 57.93 -38.93
CA GLN A 219 8.65 58.19 -38.42
C GLN A 219 9.41 56.91 -38.09
N VAL A 220 8.86 55.74 -38.39
CA VAL A 220 9.60 54.47 -38.31
C VAL A 220 10.26 54.24 -39.67
N GLY A 221 11.60 54.12 -39.68
CA GLY A 221 12.39 53.88 -40.89
C GLY A 221 12.17 52.48 -41.48
N ASP A 222 12.90 52.16 -42.55
CA ASP A 222 12.87 50.82 -43.13
C ASP A 222 13.36 49.78 -42.11
N THR A 223 12.56 48.72 -41.92
CA THR A 223 12.81 47.64 -40.95
C THR A 223 13.16 46.31 -41.62
N ALA A 224 13.28 46.28 -42.95
CA ALA A 224 13.57 45.08 -43.72
C ALA A 224 14.92 44.45 -43.33
N GLN A 225 16.00 45.24 -43.24
CA GLN A 225 17.32 44.76 -42.83
C GLN A 225 17.32 44.17 -41.42
N PHE A 226 16.67 44.84 -40.47
CA PHE A 226 16.53 44.35 -39.09
C PHE A 226 15.74 43.03 -39.02
N SER A 227 14.61 42.96 -39.73
CA SER A 227 13.81 41.75 -39.82
C SER A 227 14.59 40.61 -40.47
N ASN A 228 15.28 40.87 -41.59
CA ASN A 228 16.05 39.87 -42.31
C ASN A 228 17.19 39.33 -41.46
N TYR A 229 17.89 40.19 -40.70
CA TYR A 229 18.92 39.78 -39.75
C TYR A 229 18.36 38.81 -38.70
N CYS A 230 17.27 39.21 -38.03
CA CYS A 230 16.67 38.39 -36.97
C CYS A 230 16.17 37.04 -37.52
N VAL A 231 15.43 37.06 -38.64
CA VAL A 231 14.87 35.84 -39.25
C VAL A 231 15.98 34.92 -39.77
N ALA A 232 16.98 35.44 -40.48
CA ALA A 232 18.10 34.65 -40.99
C ALA A 232 18.91 34.01 -39.85
N ASN A 233 19.18 34.79 -38.78
CA ASN A 233 19.84 34.31 -37.57
C ASN A 233 18.92 33.51 -36.63
N GLY A 234 17.63 33.35 -36.96
CA GLY A 234 16.67 32.57 -36.17
C GLY A 234 16.39 33.19 -34.81
N ILE A 235 16.71 34.47 -34.63
CA ILE A 235 16.49 35.23 -33.42
C ILE A 235 15.01 35.64 -33.39
N PHE A 236 14.22 34.85 -32.67
CA PHE A 236 12.84 35.15 -32.35
C PHE A 236 12.69 35.22 -30.84
N ILE A 237 11.85 36.12 -30.35
CA ILE A 237 11.64 36.36 -28.92
C ILE A 237 10.16 36.32 -28.55
N SER A 238 9.87 35.96 -27.31
CA SER A 238 8.53 35.99 -26.72
C SER A 238 8.52 36.96 -25.55
N ALA A 239 8.23 38.23 -25.81
CA ALA A 239 8.29 39.28 -24.80
C ALA A 239 7.00 39.34 -23.97
N VAL A 240 7.16 39.58 -22.66
CA VAL A 240 6.06 39.89 -21.74
C VAL A 240 6.30 41.29 -21.17
N VAL A 241 5.38 42.21 -21.40
CA VAL A 241 5.40 43.56 -20.82
C VAL A 241 4.52 43.54 -19.59
N ASP A 242 5.12 43.38 -18.42
CA ASP A 242 4.44 43.21 -17.12
C ASP A 242 4.88 44.22 -16.05
N ALA A 243 5.77 45.14 -16.41
CA ALA A 243 6.30 46.18 -15.54
C ALA A 243 6.22 47.57 -16.19
N GLN A 244 6.09 48.59 -15.35
CA GLN A 244 6.12 49.98 -15.78
C GLN A 244 7.58 50.41 -16.03
N LYS A 245 7.92 50.64 -17.30
CA LYS A 245 9.21 51.13 -17.80
C LYS A 245 8.97 52.09 -18.97
N SER A 246 9.98 52.88 -19.35
CA SER A 246 9.86 53.66 -20.58
C SER A 246 9.82 52.73 -21.80
N ALA A 247 9.17 53.16 -22.90
CA ALA A 247 9.13 52.36 -24.12
C ALA A 247 10.54 52.13 -24.70
N ALA A 248 11.42 53.14 -24.56
CA ALA A 248 12.82 53.04 -24.97
C ALA A 248 13.58 51.94 -24.21
N GLU A 249 13.38 51.82 -22.89
CA GLU A 249 14.01 50.77 -22.08
C GLU A 249 13.61 49.36 -22.53
N TRP A 250 12.32 49.14 -22.81
CA TRP A 250 11.84 47.86 -23.35
C TRP A 250 12.45 47.54 -24.72
N ILE A 251 12.45 48.52 -25.62
CA ILE A 251 13.00 48.35 -26.97
C ILE A 251 14.50 48.08 -26.94
N LEU A 252 15.26 48.81 -26.13
CA LEU A 252 16.70 48.58 -25.97
C LEU A 252 17.00 47.18 -25.40
N GLN A 253 16.18 46.70 -24.46
CA GLN A 253 16.29 45.33 -23.95
C GLN A 253 16.03 44.28 -25.05
N TRP A 254 15.01 44.49 -25.89
CA TRP A 254 14.71 43.58 -27.00
C TRP A 254 15.78 43.62 -28.10
N LEU A 255 16.32 44.80 -28.42
CA LEU A 255 17.40 44.96 -29.39
C LEU A 255 18.71 44.31 -28.92
N LYS A 256 18.96 44.27 -27.60
CA LYS A 256 20.07 43.51 -27.01
C LYS A 256 19.97 42.01 -27.32
N CYS A 257 18.78 41.42 -27.24
CA CYS A 257 18.54 40.03 -27.67
C CYS A 257 18.84 39.81 -29.17
N CYS A 258 18.75 40.88 -29.96
CA CYS A 258 18.86 40.84 -31.41
C CYS A 258 20.21 41.29 -31.95
N ASN A 259 21.22 41.50 -31.09
CA ASN A 259 22.51 42.08 -31.50
C ASN A 259 22.33 43.28 -32.45
N SER A 260 21.45 44.20 -32.05
CA SER A 260 21.04 45.34 -32.86
C SER A 260 20.97 46.60 -32.00
N THR A 261 20.90 47.75 -32.65
CA THR A 261 20.69 49.05 -32.01
C THR A 261 19.62 49.86 -32.75
N VAL A 262 19.32 51.04 -32.23
CA VAL A 262 18.41 52.00 -32.80
C VAL A 262 19.13 53.33 -33.02
N VAL A 263 18.88 53.97 -34.17
CA VAL A 263 19.44 55.25 -34.57
C VAL A 263 18.29 56.16 -34.96
N TYR A 264 18.33 57.43 -34.56
CA TYR A 264 17.39 58.44 -35.01
C TYR A 264 18.10 59.41 -35.95
N SER A 265 17.76 59.38 -37.23
CA SER A 265 18.36 60.22 -38.28
C SER A 265 17.37 60.44 -39.42
N ASP A 266 17.49 61.54 -40.16
CA ASP A 266 16.52 61.99 -41.17
C ASP A 266 15.07 62.08 -40.68
N GLY A 267 14.88 62.32 -39.38
CA GLY A 267 13.56 62.31 -38.73
C GLY A 267 12.91 60.92 -38.61
N LEU A 268 13.67 59.85 -38.90
CA LEU A 268 13.24 58.46 -38.85
C LEU A 268 13.97 57.69 -37.76
N LEU A 269 13.24 56.82 -37.07
CA LEU A 269 13.78 55.84 -36.14
C LEU A 269 14.15 54.57 -36.92
N LYS A 270 15.44 54.31 -37.08
CA LYS A 270 16.03 53.22 -37.87
C LYS A 270 16.55 52.13 -36.91
N PHE A 271 16.32 50.85 -37.23
CA PHE A 271 16.85 49.72 -36.45
C PHE A 271 17.97 49.04 -37.22
N VAL A 272 19.15 48.98 -36.63
CA VAL A 272 20.37 48.56 -37.35
C VAL A 272 21.03 47.37 -36.62
N PRO A 273 21.13 46.19 -37.26
CA PRO A 273 21.89 45.07 -36.74
C PRO A 273 23.40 45.33 -36.73
N TYR A 274 24.11 44.76 -35.75
CA TYR A 274 25.58 44.81 -35.70
C TYR A 274 26.27 43.77 -36.58
N GLY A 275 25.50 42.84 -37.18
CA GLY A 275 26.02 41.75 -38.00
C GLY A 275 26.94 42.22 -39.14
N ASP A 276 27.98 41.44 -39.40
CA ASP A 276 29.06 41.74 -40.34
C ASP A 276 29.26 40.65 -41.42
N GLU A 277 28.50 39.56 -41.36
CA GLU A 277 28.51 38.49 -42.37
C GLU A 277 27.15 38.30 -43.05
N VAL A 278 27.19 37.80 -44.29
CA VAL A 278 25.98 37.37 -45.02
C VAL A 278 25.44 36.11 -44.36
N VAL A 279 24.17 36.15 -43.96
CA VAL A 279 23.50 35.01 -43.32
C VAL A 279 22.22 34.67 -44.06
N THR A 280 22.03 33.38 -44.38
CA THR A 280 20.77 32.87 -44.94
C THR A 280 20.17 31.86 -43.98
N GLY A 281 18.88 32.04 -43.65
CA GLY A 281 18.15 31.14 -42.76
C GLY A 281 16.65 31.44 -42.77
N ASN A 282 15.83 30.43 -42.45
CA ASN A 282 14.37 30.56 -42.41
C ASN A 282 13.76 31.19 -43.69
N GLY A 283 14.36 30.94 -44.86
CA GLY A 283 13.88 31.44 -46.15
C GLY A 283 14.27 32.89 -46.48
N VAL A 284 15.07 33.55 -45.65
CA VAL A 284 15.49 34.95 -45.84
C VAL A 284 17.02 35.06 -45.83
N THR A 285 17.57 36.02 -46.59
CA THR A 285 18.99 36.36 -46.59
C THR A 285 19.20 37.77 -46.05
N TYR A 286 20.08 37.90 -45.07
CA TYR A 286 20.61 39.16 -44.57
C TYR A 286 21.96 39.44 -45.22
N THR A 287 22.13 40.65 -45.74
CA THR A 287 23.40 41.13 -46.29
C THR A 287 23.78 42.40 -45.52
N PRO A 288 24.90 42.38 -44.77
CA PRO A 288 25.32 43.51 -43.95
C PRO A 288 25.81 44.67 -44.82
N ALA A 289 25.50 45.90 -44.40
CA ALA A 289 25.98 47.13 -45.03
C ALA A 289 27.30 47.58 -44.38
N ILE A 290 28.40 46.87 -44.70
CA ILE A 290 29.73 47.11 -44.11
C ILE A 290 30.72 47.79 -45.06
N ALA A 291 30.28 48.20 -46.25
CA ALA A 291 31.14 48.92 -47.18
C ALA A 291 31.46 50.31 -46.59
N PRO A 292 32.74 50.68 -46.44
CA PRO A 292 33.09 52.00 -45.93
C PRO A 292 32.55 53.12 -46.82
N ILE A 293 31.91 54.12 -46.22
CA ILE A 293 31.32 55.26 -46.92
C ILE A 293 32.41 56.29 -47.27
N TYR A 294 33.38 56.48 -46.37
CA TYR A 294 34.54 57.34 -46.58
C TYR A 294 35.82 56.66 -46.10
N ASP A 295 36.92 57.01 -46.79
CA ASP A 295 38.27 56.83 -46.26
C ASP A 295 38.71 58.19 -45.68
N LEU A 296 38.91 58.24 -44.37
CA LEU A 296 39.32 59.42 -43.63
C LEU A 296 40.83 59.34 -43.40
N ASP A 297 41.58 60.20 -44.07
CA ASP A 297 43.04 60.34 -43.91
C ASP A 297 43.40 61.54 -43.04
N ASP A 298 44.70 61.77 -42.83
CA ASP A 298 45.22 62.86 -41.99
C ASP A 298 44.68 64.26 -42.40
N ASP A 299 44.26 64.45 -43.66
CA ASP A 299 43.68 65.70 -44.18
C ASP A 299 42.17 65.85 -43.89
N ALA A 300 41.51 64.80 -43.40
CA ALA A 300 40.08 64.78 -43.12
C ALA A 300 39.72 65.31 -41.72
N PHE A 301 40.65 65.20 -40.75
CA PHE A 301 40.40 65.47 -39.34
C PHE A 301 40.65 66.94 -38.96
N ILE A 302 39.92 67.42 -37.95
CA ILE A 302 40.10 68.75 -37.35
C ILE A 302 40.56 68.58 -35.90
N ALA A 303 41.67 69.21 -35.53
CA ALA A 303 42.15 69.24 -34.15
C ALA A 303 42.51 70.66 -33.72
N ASP A 304 42.38 70.90 -32.41
CA ASP A 304 42.89 72.12 -31.80
C ASP A 304 44.43 72.09 -31.80
N THR A 305 45.05 73.27 -31.76
CA THR A 305 46.51 73.37 -31.80
C THR A 305 47.15 72.65 -30.61
N GLY A 306 47.93 71.60 -30.89
CA GLY A 306 48.63 70.80 -29.88
C GLY A 306 47.89 69.54 -29.41
N SER A 307 46.72 69.25 -29.96
CA SER A 307 45.98 68.00 -29.73
C SER A 307 46.17 67.01 -30.88
N ASP A 308 46.10 65.72 -30.58
CA ASP A 308 46.09 64.68 -31.62
C ASP A 308 44.74 64.66 -32.36
N PRO A 309 44.71 64.55 -33.70
CA PRO A 309 43.49 64.59 -34.51
C PRO A 309 42.57 63.38 -34.32
N VAL A 310 43.15 62.22 -33.99
CA VAL A 310 42.44 60.99 -33.67
C VAL A 310 42.93 60.52 -32.31
N THR A 311 42.01 60.25 -31.39
CA THR A 311 42.32 59.64 -30.10
C THR A 311 41.78 58.22 -30.05
N VAL A 312 42.54 57.31 -29.43
CA VAL A 312 42.11 55.91 -29.24
C VAL A 312 42.17 55.54 -27.77
N VAL A 313 41.06 55.02 -27.26
CA VAL A 313 40.97 54.43 -25.92
C VAL A 313 40.82 52.93 -26.08
N ARG A 314 41.82 52.18 -25.58
CA ARG A 314 41.81 50.73 -25.61
C ARG A 314 41.43 50.15 -24.25
N LYS A 315 40.34 49.38 -24.21
CA LYS A 315 39.93 48.64 -23.01
C LYS A 315 40.98 47.59 -22.64
N ALA A 316 41.38 47.55 -21.36
CA ALA A 316 42.37 46.58 -20.89
C ALA A 316 41.82 45.15 -20.96
N GLN A 317 42.69 44.18 -21.25
CA GLN A 317 42.28 42.76 -21.35
C GLN A 317 41.74 42.24 -20.00
N SER A 318 42.21 42.78 -18.87
CA SER A 318 41.69 42.46 -17.53
C SER A 318 40.22 42.81 -17.34
N ASP A 319 39.73 43.77 -18.11
CA ASP A 319 38.40 44.37 -17.94
C ASP A 319 37.39 43.82 -18.96
N THR A 320 37.83 42.91 -19.84
CA THR A 320 37.00 42.22 -20.83
C THR A 320 36.61 40.83 -20.32
N PRO A 321 35.32 40.53 -20.11
CA PRO A 321 34.88 39.20 -19.70
C PRO A 321 35.06 38.19 -20.84
N ASN A 322 35.46 36.96 -20.50
CA ASN A 322 35.62 35.84 -21.44
C ASN A 322 34.67 34.67 -21.15
N SER A 323 33.72 34.89 -20.25
CA SER A 323 32.58 34.01 -19.96
C SER A 323 31.33 34.87 -19.77
N ILE A 324 30.33 34.67 -20.62
CA ILE A 324 29.02 35.35 -20.56
C ILE A 324 27.93 34.31 -20.28
N LYS A 325 27.00 34.67 -19.39
CA LYS A 325 25.81 33.87 -19.09
C LYS A 325 24.57 34.66 -19.41
N VAL A 326 23.63 34.04 -20.11
CA VAL A 326 22.28 34.57 -20.36
C VAL A 326 21.28 33.71 -19.60
N GLU A 327 20.56 34.32 -18.66
CA GLU A 327 19.40 33.72 -18.00
C GLU A 327 18.17 33.91 -18.90
N PHE A 328 17.54 32.82 -19.31
CA PHE A 328 16.42 32.82 -20.25
C PHE A 328 15.26 31.94 -19.74
N ALA A 329 14.04 32.20 -20.21
CA ALA A 329 12.84 31.47 -19.79
C ALA A 329 12.63 30.21 -20.65
N ASN A 330 13.26 29.09 -20.30
CA ASN A 330 13.29 27.92 -21.18
C ASN A 330 11.90 27.27 -21.38
N ARG A 331 11.28 27.49 -22.55
CA ARG A 331 9.99 26.87 -22.91
C ARG A 331 10.03 25.35 -22.85
N GLY A 332 11.14 24.73 -23.25
CA GLY A 332 11.34 23.27 -23.19
C GLY A 332 11.38 22.72 -21.76
N ASN A 333 11.62 23.59 -20.77
CA ASN A 333 11.62 23.30 -19.34
C ASN A 333 10.54 24.14 -18.61
N PHE A 334 9.35 24.24 -19.21
CA PHE A 334 8.17 24.88 -18.62
C PHE A 334 8.37 26.35 -18.19
N TYR A 335 9.23 27.09 -18.91
CA TYR A 335 9.63 28.47 -18.65
C TYR A 335 10.38 28.67 -17.33
N ASN A 336 10.97 27.61 -16.77
CA ASN A 336 11.90 27.77 -15.66
C ASN A 336 13.15 28.53 -16.14
N PRO A 337 13.68 29.47 -15.34
CA PRO A 337 14.92 30.17 -15.67
C PRO A 337 16.08 29.17 -15.82
N GLU A 338 16.82 29.30 -16.91
CA GLU A 338 18.00 28.49 -17.20
C GLU A 338 19.14 29.40 -17.68
N LEU A 339 20.38 29.02 -17.40
CA LEU A 339 21.57 29.75 -17.83
C LEU A 339 22.15 29.12 -19.10
N ALA A 340 22.22 29.90 -20.17
CA ALA A 340 23.02 29.60 -21.35
C ALA A 340 24.39 30.28 -21.19
N GLU A 341 25.47 29.51 -21.19
CA GLU A 341 26.84 30.02 -21.06
C GLU A 341 27.58 29.99 -22.40
N ALA A 342 28.32 31.05 -22.68
CA ALA A 342 29.28 31.16 -23.77
C ALA A 342 30.68 31.39 -23.17
N LEU A 343 31.67 30.66 -23.68
CA LEU A 343 33.06 30.68 -23.20
C LEU A 343 34.02 30.84 -24.38
N ASP A 344 35.03 31.67 -24.23
CA ASP A 344 36.16 31.72 -25.14
C ASP A 344 37.35 30.92 -24.56
N GLN A 345 37.47 29.64 -24.92
CA GLN A 345 38.46 28.73 -24.33
C GLN A 345 39.90 29.20 -24.59
N ALA A 346 40.19 29.70 -25.79
CA ALA A 346 41.54 30.18 -26.12
C ALA A 346 41.93 31.39 -25.27
N ASN A 347 41.00 32.32 -25.03
CA ASN A 347 41.24 33.47 -24.16
C ASN A 347 41.36 33.06 -22.69
N ILE A 348 40.56 32.08 -22.24
CA ILE A 348 40.61 31.54 -20.88
C ILE A 348 41.97 30.84 -20.62
N GLU A 349 42.45 30.05 -21.56
CA GLU A 349 43.76 29.38 -21.45
C GLU A 349 44.92 30.39 -21.37
N ALA A 350 44.84 31.48 -22.13
CA ALA A 350 45.88 32.51 -22.15
C ALA A 350 45.84 33.46 -20.93
N TYR A 351 44.65 33.78 -20.41
CA TYR A 351 44.48 34.90 -19.47
C TYR A 351 43.67 34.57 -18.20
N GLY A 352 43.21 33.33 -18.05
CA GLY A 352 42.37 32.87 -16.94
C GLY A 352 40.89 33.20 -17.13
N LEU A 353 40.03 32.52 -16.35
CA LEU A 353 38.57 32.69 -16.39
C LEU A 353 38.14 34.04 -15.80
N ARG A 354 37.35 34.81 -16.56
CA ARG A 354 36.81 36.12 -16.20
C ARG A 354 35.31 36.15 -16.51
N PRO A 355 34.48 35.68 -15.57
CA PRO A 355 33.03 35.60 -15.76
C PRO A 355 32.37 36.96 -15.58
N ALA A 356 31.41 37.28 -16.45
CA ALA A 356 30.47 38.38 -16.24
C ALA A 356 29.27 37.96 -15.38
N SER A 357 28.57 38.95 -14.83
CA SER A 357 27.26 38.75 -14.22
C SER A 357 26.25 38.23 -15.26
N PRO A 358 25.38 37.27 -14.92
CA PRO A 358 24.36 36.80 -15.85
C PRO A 358 23.42 37.91 -16.31
N GLU A 359 23.21 37.99 -17.62
CA GLU A 359 22.27 38.88 -18.27
C GLU A 359 20.88 38.24 -18.28
N LYS A 360 19.87 38.94 -17.76
CA LYS A 360 18.49 38.42 -17.69
C LYS A 360 17.71 38.80 -18.94
N LEU A 361 17.51 37.82 -19.81
CA LEU A 361 16.79 37.96 -21.08
C LEU A 361 15.65 36.93 -21.14
N SER A 362 14.63 37.12 -20.28
CA SER A 362 13.46 36.23 -20.19
C SER A 362 12.66 36.16 -21.50
N GLU A 363 12.81 37.16 -22.37
CA GLU A 363 12.18 37.19 -23.69
C GLU A 363 12.67 36.05 -24.59
N ILE A 364 13.86 35.51 -24.33
CA ILE A 364 14.37 34.35 -25.05
C ILE A 364 13.77 33.09 -24.41
N CYS A 365 13.02 32.34 -25.22
CA CYS A 365 12.34 31.12 -24.77
C CYS A 365 12.97 29.82 -25.32
N ASN A 366 13.97 29.93 -26.20
CA ASN A 366 14.61 28.82 -26.88
C ASN A 366 16.09 28.73 -26.49
N ALA A 367 16.52 27.57 -25.99
CA ALA A 367 17.88 27.36 -25.49
C ALA A 367 18.97 27.53 -26.58
N THR A 368 18.68 27.16 -27.82
CA THR A 368 19.62 27.35 -28.95
C THR A 368 19.83 28.84 -29.21
N ILE A 369 18.75 29.62 -29.15
CA ILE A 369 18.82 31.08 -29.34
C ILE A 369 19.52 31.74 -28.16
N ALA A 370 19.26 31.31 -26.92
CA ALA A 370 19.94 31.83 -25.74
C ALA A 370 21.46 31.67 -25.81
N ARG A 371 21.95 30.50 -26.26
CA ARG A 371 23.39 30.27 -26.48
C ARG A 371 23.96 31.13 -27.60
N HIS A 372 23.24 31.25 -28.71
CA HIS A 372 23.66 32.08 -29.83
C HIS A 372 23.80 33.56 -29.42
N VAL A 373 22.82 34.09 -28.69
CA VAL A 373 22.85 35.46 -28.15
C VAL A 373 23.98 35.62 -27.12
N ALA A 374 24.19 34.65 -26.23
CA ALA A 374 25.31 34.68 -25.28
C ALA A 374 26.66 34.76 -25.99
N GLN A 375 26.83 34.01 -27.09
CA GLN A 375 28.03 34.05 -27.93
C GLN A 375 28.22 35.41 -28.60
N LEU A 376 27.17 36.01 -29.16
CA LEU A 376 27.24 37.34 -29.78
C LEU A 376 27.65 38.42 -28.75
N ILE A 377 27.08 38.37 -27.54
CA ILE A 377 27.43 39.28 -26.44
C ILE A 377 28.89 39.09 -26.03
N LEU A 378 29.34 37.83 -25.91
CA LEU A 378 30.73 37.50 -25.57
C LEU A 378 31.70 38.04 -26.63
N GLN A 379 31.48 37.73 -27.90
CA GLN A 379 32.38 38.13 -28.98
C GLN A 379 32.49 39.66 -29.08
N ARG A 380 31.35 40.36 -29.05
CA ARG A 380 31.33 41.83 -29.09
C ARG A 380 32.06 42.43 -27.89
N GLY A 381 31.81 41.94 -26.67
CA GLY A 381 32.42 42.49 -25.45
C GLY A 381 33.90 42.13 -25.24
N LEU A 382 34.37 41.04 -25.86
CA LEU A 382 35.75 40.56 -25.74
C LEU A 382 36.67 41.13 -26.83
N TYR A 383 36.19 41.21 -28.06
CA TYR A 383 37.01 41.53 -29.24
C TYR A 383 36.93 42.98 -29.69
N ILE A 384 35.85 43.71 -29.38
CA ILE A 384 35.79 45.17 -29.60
C ILE A 384 36.33 45.87 -28.36
N ARG A 385 37.55 46.38 -28.47
CA ARG A 385 38.35 46.96 -27.39
C ARG A 385 38.83 48.38 -27.69
N ASN A 386 39.02 48.73 -28.95
CA ASN A 386 39.43 50.08 -29.36
C ASN A 386 38.21 50.96 -29.64
N HIS A 387 38.17 52.10 -28.97
CA HIS A 387 37.22 53.19 -29.25
C HIS A 387 37.99 54.39 -29.74
N TYR A 388 37.52 55.00 -30.82
CA TYR A 388 38.13 56.15 -31.46
C TYR A 388 37.27 57.38 -31.28
N GLU A 389 37.90 58.53 -31.11
CA GLU A 389 37.24 59.83 -31.12
C GLU A 389 38.03 60.79 -32.02
N PHE A 390 37.34 61.44 -32.95
CA PHE A 390 37.91 62.36 -33.92
C PHE A 390 36.87 63.42 -34.33
N ARG A 391 37.32 64.58 -34.80
CA ARG A 391 36.42 65.66 -35.27
C ARG A 391 36.49 65.82 -36.77
N LEU A 392 35.34 66.00 -37.41
CA LEU A 392 35.20 66.14 -38.85
C LEU A 392 34.56 67.49 -39.23
N PRO A 393 34.92 68.07 -40.38
CA PRO A 393 34.24 69.24 -40.93
C PRO A 393 32.86 68.89 -41.50
N TRP A 394 32.01 69.91 -41.62
CA TRP A 394 30.62 69.81 -42.12
C TRP A 394 30.44 69.09 -43.47
N LYS A 395 31.47 69.00 -44.32
CA LYS A 395 31.40 68.25 -45.60
C LYS A 395 31.05 66.76 -45.40
N TYR A 396 31.21 66.22 -44.19
CA TYR A 396 30.85 64.86 -43.82
C TYR A 396 29.51 64.75 -43.06
N ALA A 397 28.66 65.78 -43.08
CA ALA A 397 27.37 65.80 -42.36
C ALA A 397 26.34 64.74 -42.83
N LEU A 398 26.63 63.99 -43.90
CA LEU A 398 25.82 62.86 -44.34
C LEU A 398 26.13 61.56 -43.59
N LEU A 399 27.17 61.54 -42.75
CA LEU A 399 27.47 60.40 -41.89
C LEU A 399 26.39 60.25 -40.81
N GLU A 400 25.94 59.02 -40.62
CA GLU A 400 25.00 58.64 -39.58
C GLU A 400 25.66 57.70 -38.56
N PRO A 401 25.16 57.64 -37.31
CA PRO A 401 25.53 56.55 -36.42
C PRO A 401 25.24 55.19 -37.08
N MET A 402 26.12 54.22 -36.83
CA MET A 402 26.21 52.90 -37.47
C MET A 402 26.86 52.85 -38.86
N ASP A 403 27.17 53.99 -39.48
CA ASP A 403 27.96 53.98 -40.71
C ASP A 403 29.38 53.46 -40.48
N VAL A 404 29.94 52.83 -41.51
CA VAL A 404 31.32 52.35 -41.51
C VAL A 404 32.18 53.35 -42.28
N VAL A 405 33.30 53.75 -41.68
CA VAL A 405 34.35 54.56 -42.31
C VAL A 405 35.70 53.88 -42.10
N THR A 406 36.72 54.24 -42.87
CA THR A 406 38.09 53.81 -42.58
C THR A 406 38.94 54.97 -42.06
N LEU A 407 39.80 54.70 -41.08
CA LEU A 407 40.74 55.67 -40.53
C LEU A 407 42.16 55.37 -41.03
N THR A 408 42.84 56.40 -41.52
CA THR A 408 44.28 56.39 -41.82
C THR A 408 44.93 57.48 -41.00
N ASP A 409 45.76 57.08 -40.04
CA ASP A 409 46.52 57.98 -39.16
C ASP A 409 47.92 57.42 -38.97
N SER A 410 48.91 58.17 -39.44
CA SER A 410 50.29 57.71 -39.47
C SER A 410 50.94 57.64 -38.08
N ALA A 411 50.49 58.45 -37.12
CA ALA A 411 51.01 58.49 -35.75
C ALA A 411 50.53 57.30 -34.91
N LEU A 412 49.28 56.88 -35.13
CA LEU A 412 48.66 55.71 -34.51
C LEU A 412 48.92 54.41 -35.29
N GLY A 413 49.49 54.50 -36.49
CA GLY A 413 49.77 53.35 -37.35
C GLY A 413 48.52 52.74 -38.00
N LEU A 414 47.44 53.52 -38.12
CA LEU A 414 46.20 53.11 -38.76
C LEU A 414 46.33 53.27 -40.28
N ASN A 415 45.92 52.25 -41.04
CA ASN A 415 45.91 52.30 -42.50
C ASN A 415 44.61 51.69 -43.02
N ARG A 416 43.66 52.57 -43.38
CA ARG A 416 42.30 52.19 -43.77
C ARG A 416 41.66 51.23 -42.76
N GLU A 417 41.88 51.48 -41.48
CA GLU A 417 41.33 50.68 -40.39
C GLU A 417 39.82 50.88 -40.32
N PRO A 418 38.98 49.84 -40.49
CA PRO A 418 37.54 49.99 -40.48
C PRO A 418 37.01 50.27 -39.06
N VAL A 419 36.21 51.32 -38.94
CA VAL A 419 35.53 51.70 -37.71
C VAL A 419 34.05 51.93 -37.97
N ARG A 420 33.24 51.64 -36.96
CA ARG A 420 31.79 51.88 -36.98
C ARG A 420 31.47 53.07 -36.08
N ILE A 421 30.73 54.03 -36.61
CA ILE A 421 30.30 55.21 -35.85
C ILE A 421 29.28 54.80 -34.78
N VAL A 422 29.50 55.22 -33.55
CA VAL A 422 28.61 54.98 -32.40
C VAL A 422 27.72 56.20 -32.14
N SER A 423 28.31 57.40 -32.19
CA SER A 423 27.61 58.66 -31.98
C SER A 423 28.29 59.81 -32.74
N ILE A 424 27.50 60.82 -33.08
CA ILE A 424 27.96 62.06 -33.69
C ILE A 424 27.33 63.22 -32.91
N GLU A 425 28.16 64.17 -32.48
CA GLU A 425 27.72 65.40 -31.84
C GLU A 425 28.13 66.61 -32.71
N GLU A 426 27.18 67.49 -32.99
CA GLU A 426 27.40 68.73 -33.73
C GLU A 426 27.59 69.89 -32.76
N ASP A 427 28.67 70.66 -32.93
CA ASP A 427 28.92 71.87 -32.14
C ASP A 427 28.35 73.14 -32.80
N GLU A 428 28.40 74.27 -32.09
CA GLU A 428 27.88 75.56 -32.57
C GLU A 428 28.57 76.10 -33.84
N PHE A 429 29.72 75.52 -34.22
CA PHE A 429 30.49 75.89 -35.39
C PHE A 429 30.33 74.90 -36.56
N GLY A 430 29.46 73.89 -36.42
CA GLY A 430 29.22 72.87 -37.43
C GLY A 430 30.37 71.86 -37.56
N LEU A 431 31.19 71.68 -36.52
CA LEU A 431 32.13 70.56 -36.43
C LEU A 431 31.44 69.35 -35.82
N LEU A 432 31.75 68.19 -36.38
CA LEU A 432 31.17 66.91 -36.01
C LEU A 432 32.16 66.16 -35.13
N THR A 433 31.87 66.02 -33.85
CA THR A 433 32.63 65.14 -32.95
C THR A 433 32.09 63.73 -33.09
N VAL A 434 32.92 62.82 -33.58
CA VAL A 434 32.52 61.43 -33.89
C VAL A 434 33.18 60.48 -32.90
N SER A 435 32.37 59.67 -32.23
CA SER A 435 32.84 58.52 -31.46
C SER A 435 32.58 57.25 -32.27
N ALA A 436 33.60 56.42 -32.43
CA ALA A 436 33.54 55.18 -33.20
C ALA A 436 34.13 53.99 -32.42
N GLU A 437 33.73 52.78 -32.79
CA GLU A 437 34.30 51.53 -32.31
C GLU A 437 35.03 50.81 -33.45
N GLU A 438 36.06 50.04 -33.13
CA GLU A 438 36.69 49.17 -34.14
C GLU A 438 35.70 48.15 -34.71
N LEU A 439 35.87 47.83 -36.00
CA LEU A 439 35.05 46.84 -36.71
C LEU A 439 35.89 45.64 -37.18
N PRO A 440 36.25 44.71 -36.27
CA PRO A 440 36.91 43.47 -36.65
C PRO A 440 35.91 42.54 -37.36
N ILE A 441 36.14 42.28 -38.66
CA ILE A 441 35.25 41.42 -39.46
C ILE A 441 35.26 39.98 -38.94
N GLY A 442 34.07 39.40 -38.78
CA GLY A 442 33.83 38.05 -38.30
C GLY A 442 33.60 37.97 -36.78
N VAL A 443 33.61 39.10 -36.08
CA VAL A 443 33.36 39.17 -34.62
C VAL A 443 31.88 39.35 -34.33
N ALA A 444 31.10 39.95 -35.22
CA ALA A 444 29.65 40.16 -35.05
C ALA A 444 28.80 39.03 -35.66
N ALA A 445 29.43 37.91 -36.03
CA ALA A 445 28.82 36.68 -36.52
C ALA A 445 29.20 35.49 -35.63
N ALA A 446 28.21 34.86 -35.00
CA ALA A 446 28.42 33.67 -34.18
C ALA A 446 28.11 32.40 -34.98
N ALA A 447 29.07 31.48 -35.08
CA ALA A 447 28.86 30.18 -35.73
C ALA A 447 27.77 29.37 -35.01
N ARG A 448 26.85 28.79 -35.79
CA ARG A 448 25.78 27.92 -35.27
C ARG A 448 26.30 26.52 -35.02
N TYR A 449 26.63 26.21 -33.77
CA TYR A 449 26.88 24.83 -33.36
C TYR A 449 25.59 24.20 -32.83
N ALA A 450 25.14 23.13 -33.48
CA ALA A 450 24.09 22.26 -32.95
C ALA A 450 24.69 21.40 -31.84
N GLN A 451 24.87 21.96 -30.65
CA GLN A 451 25.15 21.15 -29.46
C GLN A 451 23.83 20.57 -28.96
N GLN A 452 23.80 19.25 -28.74
CA GLN A 452 22.64 18.52 -28.24
C GLN A 452 22.14 19.22 -26.98
N ALA A 453 20.89 19.71 -27.02
CA ALA A 453 20.28 20.32 -25.86
C ALA A 453 20.42 19.34 -24.70
N GLY A 454 21.09 19.77 -23.63
CA GLY A 454 21.00 19.06 -22.36
C GLY A 454 19.52 18.98 -22.04
N SER A 455 18.96 17.78 -22.07
CA SER A 455 17.59 17.57 -21.64
C SER A 455 17.60 17.81 -20.14
N GLY A 456 17.44 19.07 -19.74
CA GLY A 456 17.21 19.42 -18.35
C GLY A 456 16.11 18.50 -17.86
N PHE A 457 16.40 17.69 -16.84
CA PHE A 457 15.44 16.75 -16.29
C PHE A 457 14.32 17.54 -15.63
N ALA A 458 13.28 17.84 -16.41
CA ALA A 458 12.03 18.33 -15.89
C ALA A 458 11.20 17.11 -15.49
N ALA A 459 11.20 16.79 -14.20
CA ALA A 459 10.33 15.74 -13.68
C ALA A 459 8.87 16.11 -14.01
N ASN A 460 8.27 15.42 -14.97
CA ASN A 460 6.83 15.50 -15.17
C ASN A 460 6.16 14.70 -14.04
N TYR A 461 5.80 15.39 -12.96
CA TYR A 461 5.17 14.80 -11.79
C TYR A 461 3.77 14.22 -12.10
N ASN A 462 3.20 14.44 -13.28
CA ASN A 462 1.86 13.95 -13.67
C ASN A 462 1.89 12.87 -14.75
N VAL A 463 3.05 12.28 -15.05
CA VAL A 463 3.08 11.16 -16.00
C VAL A 463 2.16 10.06 -15.49
N ASP A 464 1.31 9.56 -16.39
CA ASP A 464 0.39 8.45 -16.12
C ASP A 464 1.22 7.20 -15.75
N PRO A 465 0.99 6.61 -14.57
CA PRO A 465 1.66 5.38 -14.17
C PRO A 465 1.27 4.16 -15.03
N GLY A 466 0.16 4.23 -15.76
CA GLY A 466 -0.47 3.10 -16.41
C GLY A 466 -1.19 2.19 -15.40
N ASN A 467 -1.79 1.12 -15.92
CA ASN A 467 -2.42 0.10 -15.09
C ASN A 467 -1.37 -0.82 -14.44
N VAL A 468 -1.74 -1.42 -13.32
CA VAL A 468 -0.98 -2.53 -12.74
C VAL A 468 -0.95 -3.68 -13.75
N ASN A 469 0.25 -4.23 -13.98
CA ASN A 469 0.41 -5.46 -14.75
C ASN A 469 -0.24 -6.63 -14.00
N ALA A 470 -0.63 -7.69 -14.70
CA ALA A 470 -1.30 -8.85 -14.09
C ALA A 470 -0.56 -9.32 -12.81
N PRO A 471 -1.15 -9.14 -11.61
CA PRO A 471 -0.45 -9.39 -10.36
C PRO A 471 -0.39 -10.89 -10.07
N VAL A 472 0.60 -11.31 -9.26
CA VAL A 472 0.62 -12.64 -8.66
C VAL A 472 -0.03 -12.54 -7.28
N ILE A 473 -1.15 -13.24 -7.10
CA ILE A 473 -1.92 -13.26 -5.85
C ILE A 473 -1.96 -14.70 -5.35
N PHE A 474 -1.57 -14.91 -4.10
CA PHE A 474 -1.53 -16.23 -3.48
C PHE A 474 -1.72 -16.12 -1.97
N GLU A 475 -2.09 -17.20 -1.30
CA GLU A 475 -2.14 -17.26 0.16
C GLU A 475 -0.75 -17.61 0.71
N ALA A 476 -0.33 -16.92 1.77
CA ALA A 476 0.93 -17.25 2.43
C ALA A 476 0.74 -18.46 3.37
N PRO A 477 1.71 -19.40 3.42
CA PRO A 477 1.72 -20.44 4.47
C PRO A 477 1.85 -19.81 5.86
N ASP A 478 1.23 -20.43 6.86
CA ASP A 478 1.26 -20.01 8.26
C ASP A 478 2.68 -19.97 8.85
N LEU A 479 3.53 -20.93 8.47
CA LEU A 479 4.93 -20.98 8.88
C LEU A 479 5.73 -19.77 8.36
N LEU A 480 5.35 -19.20 7.21
CA LEU A 480 5.98 -18.00 6.66
C LEU A 480 5.50 -16.72 7.37
N THR A 481 4.24 -16.69 7.83
CA THR A 481 3.68 -15.55 8.58
C THR A 481 3.97 -15.61 10.08
N ALA A 482 4.87 -16.50 10.53
CA ALA A 482 5.21 -16.69 11.94
C ALA A 482 3.98 -16.88 12.87
N GLY A 483 2.90 -17.47 12.34
CA GLY A 483 1.65 -17.71 13.08
C GLY A 483 0.78 -16.47 13.34
N THR A 484 1.05 -15.32 12.72
CA THR A 484 0.26 -14.08 12.94
C THR A 484 -1.09 -14.05 12.24
N GLY A 485 -1.39 -15.00 11.35
CA GLY A 485 -2.73 -15.19 10.79
C GLY A 485 -2.78 -15.60 9.33
N LEU A 486 -4.02 -15.65 8.81
CA LEU A 486 -4.38 -15.97 7.43
C LEU A 486 -4.15 -14.72 6.55
N GLU A 487 -3.27 -14.81 5.56
CA GLU A 487 -2.95 -13.67 4.68
C GLU A 487 -3.00 -14.03 3.19
N VAL A 488 -3.52 -13.10 2.38
CA VAL A 488 -3.39 -13.09 0.92
C VAL A 488 -2.25 -12.15 0.56
N TRP A 489 -1.24 -12.65 -0.12
CA TRP A 489 -0.08 -11.90 -0.58
C TRP A 489 -0.24 -11.48 -2.03
N ILE A 490 0.13 -10.24 -2.32
CA ILE A 490 -0.01 -9.60 -3.62
C ILE A 490 1.36 -9.10 -4.07
N ALA A 491 1.84 -9.64 -5.20
CA ALA A 491 2.98 -9.11 -5.93
C ALA A 491 2.47 -8.31 -7.14
N ALA A 492 2.67 -6.99 -7.11
CA ALA A 492 2.23 -6.09 -8.16
C ALA A 492 3.41 -5.36 -8.81
N SER A 493 3.27 -5.01 -10.09
CA SER A 493 4.19 -4.15 -10.81
C SER A 493 3.43 -3.30 -11.84
N GLY A 494 4.10 -2.35 -12.47
CA GLY A 494 3.54 -1.60 -13.59
C GLY A 494 4.60 -1.23 -14.63
N GLY A 495 4.25 -0.28 -15.51
CA GLY A 495 5.16 0.20 -16.56
C GLY A 495 6.28 1.10 -16.04
N ALA A 496 7.04 1.69 -16.96
CA ALA A 496 8.22 2.50 -16.64
C ALA A 496 7.97 3.69 -15.68
N ASN A 497 6.75 4.22 -15.66
CA ASN A 497 6.38 5.39 -14.83
C ASN A 497 5.69 5.00 -13.51
N TRP A 498 5.48 3.72 -13.27
CA TRP A 498 4.74 3.21 -12.13
C TRP A 498 5.58 3.30 -10.84
N GLY A 499 5.03 3.94 -9.81
CA GLY A 499 5.68 4.08 -8.50
C GLY A 499 5.07 3.18 -7.43
N GLY A 500 3.85 2.73 -7.62
CA GLY A 500 3.12 1.93 -6.65
C GLY A 500 1.62 1.90 -6.96
N CYS A 501 0.85 1.26 -6.08
CA CYS A 501 -0.61 1.29 -6.15
C CYS A 501 -1.25 1.29 -4.75
N GLU A 502 -2.46 1.85 -4.65
CA GLU A 502 -3.34 1.63 -3.50
C GLU A 502 -4.08 0.31 -3.66
N VAL A 503 -4.16 -0.46 -2.57
CA VAL A 503 -4.87 -1.74 -2.52
C VAL A 503 -6.25 -1.52 -1.93
N TRP A 504 -7.27 -1.77 -2.75
CA TRP A 504 -8.68 -1.67 -2.37
C TRP A 504 -9.33 -3.05 -2.47
N VAL A 505 -10.03 -3.46 -1.42
CA VAL A 505 -10.62 -4.80 -1.31
C VAL A 505 -12.13 -4.70 -1.09
N SER A 506 -12.87 -5.63 -1.69
CA SER A 506 -14.32 -5.76 -1.56
C SER A 506 -14.72 -7.23 -1.47
N ARG A 507 -15.76 -7.53 -0.68
CA ARG A 507 -16.38 -8.86 -0.56
C ARG A 507 -17.59 -9.04 -1.49
N ASP A 508 -18.20 -7.94 -1.95
CA ASP A 508 -19.46 -7.92 -2.70
C ASP A 508 -19.31 -7.31 -4.11
N ASN A 509 -18.10 -6.88 -4.49
CA ASN A 509 -17.77 -6.15 -5.71
C ASN A 509 -18.52 -4.79 -5.86
N ALA A 510 -19.11 -4.27 -4.79
CA ALA A 510 -19.83 -3.01 -4.79
C ALA A 510 -19.22 -2.01 -3.80
N THR A 511 -18.88 -2.47 -2.60
CA THR A 511 -18.31 -1.66 -1.53
C THR A 511 -16.81 -1.98 -1.38
N TYR A 512 -15.97 -1.01 -1.74
CA TYR A 512 -14.52 -1.13 -1.66
C TYR A 512 -13.96 -0.37 -0.46
N GLN A 513 -13.02 -1.00 0.25
CA GLN A 513 -12.28 -0.40 1.36
C GLN A 513 -10.79 -0.38 1.04
N LYS A 514 -10.12 0.75 1.31
CA LYS A 514 -8.67 0.85 1.18
C LYS A 514 -8.02 0.07 2.33
N VAL A 515 -7.19 -0.90 1.99
CA VAL A 515 -6.53 -1.78 2.98
C VAL A 515 -5.02 -1.54 3.06
N GLY A 516 -4.42 -0.84 2.10
CA GLY A 516 -3.00 -0.47 2.14
C GLY A 516 -2.48 0.14 0.84
N GLU A 517 -1.16 0.25 0.74
CA GLU A 517 -0.44 0.73 -0.44
C GLU A 517 0.79 -0.15 -0.71
N ILE A 518 1.10 -0.37 -1.99
CA ILE A 518 2.32 -1.02 -2.47
C ILE A 518 3.21 0.08 -3.04
N HIS A 519 4.46 0.15 -2.58
CA HIS A 519 5.47 1.06 -3.12
C HIS A 519 6.57 0.27 -3.79
N GLY A 520 6.91 0.63 -5.03
CA GLY A 520 7.91 -0.09 -5.83
C GLY A 520 7.38 -1.41 -6.40
N ALA A 521 7.98 -1.86 -7.50
CA ALA A 521 7.53 -3.03 -8.23
C ALA A 521 8.05 -4.33 -7.58
N ALA A 522 7.16 -5.27 -7.32
CA ALA A 522 7.53 -6.63 -6.95
C ALA A 522 8.17 -7.36 -8.14
N ARG A 523 9.14 -8.24 -7.86
CA ARG A 523 9.83 -9.03 -8.88
C ARG A 523 9.02 -10.30 -9.16
N HIS A 524 8.10 -10.22 -10.12
CA HIS A 524 7.17 -11.30 -10.46
C HIS A 524 7.06 -11.52 -11.96
N GLY A 525 6.46 -12.65 -12.34
CA GLY A 525 6.28 -13.08 -13.72
C GLY A 525 5.83 -14.54 -13.81
N VAL A 526 6.38 -15.28 -14.78
CA VAL A 526 5.96 -16.66 -15.09
C VAL A 526 7.13 -17.60 -15.37
N LEU A 527 6.90 -18.90 -15.26
CA LEU A 527 7.87 -19.93 -15.66
C LEU A 527 7.97 -20.04 -17.19
N THR A 528 9.19 -20.15 -17.71
CA THR A 528 9.44 -20.32 -19.15
C THR A 528 9.62 -21.77 -19.58
N ALA A 529 9.88 -22.67 -18.63
CA ALA A 529 9.97 -24.11 -18.81
C ALA A 529 9.33 -24.83 -17.61
N ALA A 530 8.97 -26.11 -17.81
CA ALA A 530 8.50 -26.95 -16.72
C ALA A 530 9.66 -27.39 -15.83
N ILE A 531 9.39 -27.60 -14.54
CA ILE A 531 10.31 -28.19 -13.57
C ILE A 531 9.68 -29.46 -12.98
N ALA A 532 10.45 -30.54 -12.93
CA ALA A 532 10.00 -31.81 -12.37
C ALA A 532 9.94 -31.77 -10.83
N SER A 533 9.14 -32.65 -10.24
CA SER A 533 9.20 -32.89 -8.80
C SER A 533 10.51 -33.61 -8.44
N SER A 534 11.21 -33.11 -7.43
CA SER A 534 12.48 -33.66 -6.95
C SER A 534 12.65 -33.33 -5.46
N SER A 535 13.31 -34.21 -4.71
CA SER A 535 13.52 -34.07 -3.27
C SER A 535 14.35 -32.84 -2.90
N ASP A 536 14.08 -32.23 -1.74
CA ASP A 536 14.92 -31.17 -1.15
C ASP A 536 16.23 -31.75 -0.58
N PRO A 537 17.42 -31.15 -0.83
CA PRO A 537 17.68 -30.10 -1.82
C PRO A 537 17.73 -30.66 -3.25
N ASP A 538 17.08 -29.97 -4.18
CA ASP A 538 17.06 -30.35 -5.60
C ASP A 538 18.34 -29.85 -6.27
N ARG A 539 19.19 -30.81 -6.66
CA ARG A 539 20.49 -30.56 -7.33
C ARG A 539 20.48 -30.84 -8.82
N THR A 540 19.31 -31.17 -9.36
CA THR A 540 19.16 -31.73 -10.71
C THR A 540 18.40 -30.80 -11.63
N ASN A 541 17.34 -30.17 -11.14
CA ASN A 541 16.53 -29.28 -11.95
C ASN A 541 16.99 -27.83 -11.83
N THR A 542 16.68 -27.06 -12.85
CA THR A 542 16.89 -25.61 -12.90
C THR A 542 15.54 -24.92 -13.08
N LEU A 543 15.31 -23.80 -12.41
CA LEU A 543 14.05 -23.07 -12.49
C LEU A 543 14.17 -21.92 -13.51
N ALA A 544 13.49 -22.02 -14.65
CA ALA A 544 13.55 -21.00 -15.70
C ALA A 544 12.36 -20.02 -15.62
N VAL A 545 12.63 -18.73 -15.49
CA VAL A 545 11.62 -17.68 -15.20
C VAL A 545 11.73 -16.49 -16.16
N ASP A 546 10.60 -15.84 -16.42
CA ASP A 546 10.50 -14.57 -17.13
C ASP A 546 9.79 -13.56 -16.22
N ILE A 547 10.53 -12.55 -15.78
CA ILE A 547 10.06 -11.45 -14.94
C ILE A 547 10.04 -10.11 -15.69
N SER A 548 10.07 -10.12 -17.03
CA SER A 548 10.08 -8.89 -17.84
C SER A 548 8.91 -7.97 -17.53
N VAL A 549 7.77 -8.54 -17.09
CA VAL A 549 6.56 -7.81 -16.65
C VAL A 549 6.79 -6.90 -15.44
N SER A 550 7.82 -7.14 -14.63
CA SER A 550 8.15 -6.31 -13.47
C SER A 550 9.30 -5.34 -13.72
N THR A 551 10.01 -5.46 -14.85
CA THR A 551 11.29 -4.77 -15.11
C THR A 551 12.38 -4.98 -14.04
N GLY A 552 12.16 -5.92 -13.11
CA GLY A 552 13.04 -6.21 -12.01
C GLY A 552 14.26 -7.03 -12.41
N GLN A 553 15.22 -7.13 -11.50
CA GLN A 553 16.39 -8.00 -11.63
C GLN A 553 16.46 -9.01 -10.49
N LEU A 554 16.89 -10.24 -10.83
CA LEU A 554 17.20 -11.29 -9.87
C LEU A 554 18.72 -11.41 -9.74
N THR A 555 19.18 -11.59 -8.52
CA THR A 555 20.60 -11.74 -8.19
C THR A 555 20.77 -13.08 -7.49
N GLY A 556 21.81 -13.82 -7.87
CA GLY A 556 22.19 -15.04 -7.15
C GLY A 556 22.75 -14.73 -5.76
N GLY A 557 22.64 -15.69 -4.85
CA GLY A 557 23.31 -15.71 -3.56
C GLY A 557 24.29 -16.87 -3.45
N THR A 558 24.65 -17.19 -2.21
CA THR A 558 25.44 -18.37 -1.85
C THR A 558 24.54 -19.59 -1.59
N GLN A 559 25.12 -20.79 -1.46
CA GLN A 559 24.35 -21.95 -1.03
C GLN A 559 23.76 -21.74 0.38
N ALA A 560 24.51 -21.08 1.26
CA ALA A 560 24.03 -20.71 2.59
C ALA A 560 22.82 -19.76 2.52
N ASP A 561 22.77 -18.84 1.55
CA ASP A 561 21.60 -17.98 1.33
C ASP A 561 20.37 -18.78 0.89
N ALA A 562 20.54 -19.76 0.01
CA ALA A 562 19.46 -20.66 -0.38
C ALA A 562 18.99 -21.51 0.82
N ASP A 563 19.93 -22.04 1.62
CA ASP A 563 19.65 -22.85 2.81
C ASP A 563 18.96 -22.04 3.93
N ALA A 564 19.29 -20.75 4.04
CA ALA A 564 18.63 -19.79 4.93
C ALA A 564 17.34 -19.18 4.36
N LEU A 565 16.94 -19.59 3.13
CA LEU A 565 15.76 -19.09 2.42
C LEU A 565 15.82 -17.58 2.11
N ASN A 566 17.00 -16.96 2.05
CA ASN A 566 17.17 -15.55 1.72
C ASN A 566 16.71 -15.22 0.30
N THR A 567 16.70 -16.20 -0.62
CA THR A 567 16.30 -16.07 -2.03
C THR A 567 14.90 -16.62 -2.33
N LEU A 568 14.03 -16.73 -1.32
CA LEU A 568 12.71 -17.35 -1.41
C LEU A 568 11.82 -16.80 -2.53
N CYS A 569 11.20 -17.70 -3.28
CA CYS A 569 10.27 -17.41 -4.35
C CYS A 569 9.00 -18.24 -4.20
N TYR A 570 7.87 -17.64 -4.56
CA TYR A 570 6.64 -18.35 -4.87
C TYR A 570 6.69 -18.88 -6.30
N VAL A 571 6.36 -20.16 -6.47
CA VAL A 571 6.35 -20.90 -7.73
C VAL A 571 5.11 -21.78 -7.76
N ASP A 572 4.02 -21.27 -8.35
CA ASP A 572 2.77 -22.03 -8.61
C ASP A 572 2.28 -22.90 -7.42
N GLY A 573 2.29 -22.32 -6.21
CA GLY A 573 1.83 -22.98 -4.98
C GLY A 573 2.96 -23.57 -4.12
N GLU A 574 4.20 -23.61 -4.61
CA GLU A 574 5.38 -24.05 -3.87
C GLU A 574 6.30 -22.87 -3.54
N LEU A 575 6.92 -22.89 -2.36
CA LEU A 575 7.99 -21.96 -2.01
C LEU A 575 9.37 -22.58 -2.26
N ILE A 576 10.16 -21.94 -3.13
CA ILE A 576 11.47 -22.42 -3.58
C ILE A 576 12.52 -21.34 -3.35
N ALA A 577 13.68 -21.67 -2.78
CA ALA A 577 14.83 -20.78 -2.72
C ALA A 577 15.95 -21.27 -3.65
N TYR A 578 16.67 -20.34 -4.29
CA TYR A 578 17.69 -20.67 -5.29
C TYR A 578 19.07 -20.15 -4.90
N GLN A 579 20.12 -20.86 -5.33
CA GLN A 579 21.49 -20.39 -5.17
C GLN A 579 21.86 -19.34 -6.23
N THR A 580 21.89 -19.72 -7.50
CA THR A 580 22.37 -18.84 -8.59
C THR A 580 21.21 -18.27 -9.41
N ALA A 581 21.41 -17.09 -9.99
CA ALA A 581 20.50 -16.53 -10.99
C ALA A 581 21.33 -16.15 -12.22
N THR A 582 21.15 -16.86 -13.33
CA THR A 582 21.86 -16.62 -14.59
C THR A 582 20.92 -15.95 -15.58
N LEU A 583 21.28 -14.74 -16.04
CA LEU A 583 20.49 -14.01 -17.04
C LEU A 583 20.63 -14.69 -18.41
N THR A 584 19.51 -15.12 -19.01
CA THR A 584 19.46 -15.77 -20.33
C THR A 584 18.86 -14.88 -21.42
N GLY A 585 18.28 -13.74 -21.03
CA GLY A 585 17.76 -12.69 -21.89
C GLY A 585 17.17 -11.55 -21.04
N THR A 586 16.76 -10.43 -21.64
CA THR A 586 16.17 -9.31 -20.88
C THR A 586 14.98 -9.77 -20.04
N GLY A 587 15.11 -9.70 -18.71
CA GLY A 587 14.08 -10.14 -17.75
C GLY A 587 13.95 -11.67 -17.59
N LYS A 588 14.77 -12.48 -18.28
CA LYS A 588 14.71 -13.94 -18.27
C LYS A 588 15.90 -14.54 -17.54
N TYR A 589 15.64 -15.45 -16.62
CA TYR A 589 16.66 -16.05 -15.77
C TYR A 589 16.52 -17.57 -15.68
N THR A 590 17.65 -18.25 -15.60
CA THR A 590 17.74 -19.64 -15.12
C THR A 590 18.26 -19.60 -13.70
N LEU A 591 17.45 -20.04 -12.76
CA LEU A 591 17.73 -20.03 -11.33
C LEU A 591 18.21 -21.41 -10.87
N GLY A 592 19.45 -21.45 -10.40
CA GLY A 592 20.07 -22.54 -9.65
C GLY A 592 20.31 -23.85 -10.41
N THR A 593 21.35 -24.57 -10.02
CA THR A 593 21.41 -26.04 -10.03
C THR A 593 21.31 -26.61 -8.61
N TYR A 594 21.01 -25.75 -7.63
CA TYR A 594 20.75 -26.07 -6.23
C TYR A 594 19.55 -25.25 -5.78
N LEU A 595 18.44 -25.94 -5.51
CA LEU A 595 17.18 -25.35 -5.08
C LEU A 595 16.78 -25.94 -3.74
N ARG A 596 16.31 -25.10 -2.83
CA ARG A 596 15.56 -25.56 -1.65
C ARG A 596 14.09 -25.64 -2.02
N ARG A 597 13.51 -26.83 -1.91
CA ARG A 597 12.13 -27.16 -2.34
C ARG A 597 11.22 -27.27 -1.12
N GLY A 598 9.94 -26.97 -1.30
CA GLY A 598 8.93 -27.14 -0.24
C GLY A 598 9.16 -26.28 1.01
N ALA A 599 9.74 -25.09 0.86
CA ALA A 599 10.02 -24.21 1.99
C ALA A 599 8.73 -23.86 2.77
N TYR A 600 8.84 -23.67 4.08
CA TYR A 600 7.70 -23.41 4.97
C TYR A 600 6.54 -24.42 4.85
N GLY A 601 6.86 -25.70 4.56
CA GLY A 601 5.90 -26.79 4.54
C GLY A 601 5.02 -26.87 3.29
N THR A 602 5.31 -26.10 2.23
CA THR A 602 4.61 -26.24 0.95
C THR A 602 4.91 -27.58 0.26
N THR A 603 3.94 -28.12 -0.47
CA THR A 603 4.07 -29.41 -1.16
C THR A 603 5.06 -29.32 -2.33
N ILE A 604 6.06 -30.20 -2.34
CA ILE A 604 7.01 -30.32 -3.46
C ILE A 604 6.29 -30.93 -4.68
N GLY A 605 6.15 -30.14 -5.74
CA GLY A 605 5.39 -30.51 -6.95
C GLY A 605 6.21 -30.48 -8.24
N ALA A 606 5.59 -30.91 -9.33
CA ALA A 606 6.04 -30.56 -10.68
C ALA A 606 5.28 -29.31 -11.11
N HIS A 607 5.96 -28.35 -11.75
CA HIS A 607 5.35 -27.08 -12.18
C HIS A 607 5.47 -26.93 -13.68
N ASN A 608 4.40 -26.46 -14.31
CA ASN A 608 4.33 -26.33 -15.76
C ASN A 608 4.87 -24.97 -16.25
N LYS A 609 5.27 -24.93 -17.52
CA LYS A 609 5.53 -23.66 -18.21
C LYS A 609 4.29 -22.76 -18.10
N GLY A 610 4.49 -21.49 -17.77
CA GLY A 610 3.42 -20.52 -17.53
C GLY A 610 2.96 -20.42 -16.08
N GLY A 611 3.45 -21.29 -15.17
CA GLY A 611 3.19 -21.19 -13.74
C GLY A 611 3.61 -19.83 -13.18
N LEU A 612 2.88 -19.31 -12.20
CA LEU A 612 3.13 -17.99 -11.62
C LEU A 612 4.41 -17.99 -10.79
N PHE A 613 5.19 -16.91 -10.88
CA PHE A 613 6.44 -16.73 -10.17
C PHE A 613 6.48 -15.37 -9.47
N ALA A 614 6.88 -15.33 -8.20
CA ALA A 614 7.17 -14.08 -7.49
C ALA A 614 8.33 -14.24 -6.51
N ARG A 615 9.28 -13.31 -6.49
CA ARG A 615 10.32 -13.23 -5.46
C ARG A 615 9.72 -12.62 -4.19
N LEU A 616 9.93 -13.29 -3.05
CA LEU A 616 9.38 -12.86 -1.76
C LEU A 616 10.37 -11.96 -1.02
N ASP A 617 10.16 -10.66 -1.13
CA ASP A 617 10.94 -9.59 -0.49
C ASP A 617 10.00 -8.50 0.07
N GLN A 618 10.54 -7.33 0.40
CA GLN A 618 9.77 -6.22 0.98
C GLN A 618 8.70 -5.63 0.04
N ALA A 619 8.70 -5.98 -1.25
CA ALA A 619 7.72 -5.49 -2.23
C ALA A 619 6.42 -6.31 -2.29
N ILE A 620 6.30 -7.36 -1.47
CA ILE A 620 5.07 -8.15 -1.35
C ILE A 620 4.14 -7.53 -0.30
N PHE A 621 2.88 -7.34 -0.67
CA PHE A 621 1.86 -6.83 0.25
C PHE A 621 1.02 -7.98 0.82
N GLY A 622 0.98 -8.10 2.14
CA GLY A 622 0.13 -9.06 2.86
C GLY A 622 -1.18 -8.42 3.31
N TYR A 623 -2.31 -9.05 2.94
CA TYR A 623 -3.65 -8.67 3.39
C TYR A 623 -4.20 -9.75 4.35
N PRO A 624 -4.41 -9.43 5.64
CA PRO A 624 -4.99 -10.38 6.58
C PRO A 624 -6.48 -10.60 6.29
N PHE A 625 -6.92 -11.85 6.36
CA PHE A 625 -8.32 -12.25 6.20
C PHE A 625 -8.79 -13.15 7.36
N THR A 626 -10.10 -13.29 7.48
CA THR A 626 -10.74 -14.09 8.54
C THR A 626 -11.30 -15.40 7.97
N ALA A 627 -11.46 -16.43 8.80
CA ALA A 627 -11.82 -17.77 8.33
C ALA A 627 -13.17 -17.84 7.58
N ASP A 628 -14.09 -16.90 7.81
CA ASP A 628 -15.35 -16.74 7.08
C ASP A 628 -15.17 -16.34 5.60
N MET A 629 -13.99 -15.86 5.21
CA MET A 629 -13.70 -15.48 3.82
C MET A 629 -13.27 -16.69 2.97
N ILE A 630 -12.99 -17.84 3.58
CA ILE A 630 -12.54 -19.04 2.87
C ILE A 630 -13.69 -19.61 2.03
N GLY A 631 -13.39 -19.89 0.76
CA GLY A 631 -14.33 -20.34 -0.25
C GLY A 631 -15.05 -19.21 -0.98
N LEU A 632 -14.84 -17.94 -0.58
CA LEU A 632 -15.49 -16.77 -1.18
C LEU A 632 -14.54 -15.98 -2.10
N PRO A 633 -15.07 -15.30 -3.13
CA PRO A 633 -14.29 -14.41 -3.97
C PRO A 633 -13.92 -13.12 -3.23
N LEU A 634 -12.67 -12.71 -3.38
CA LEU A 634 -12.13 -11.42 -2.95
C LEU A 634 -11.89 -10.55 -4.17
N TYR A 635 -12.52 -9.38 -4.23
CA TYR A 635 -12.37 -8.44 -5.35
C TYR A 635 -11.34 -7.38 -4.98
N ILE A 636 -10.25 -7.32 -5.75
CA ILE A 636 -9.08 -6.48 -5.45
C ILE A 636 -8.89 -5.47 -6.57
N LYS A 637 -8.96 -4.18 -6.25
CA LYS A 637 -8.59 -3.09 -7.17
C LYS A 637 -7.24 -2.51 -6.77
N LEU A 638 -6.34 -2.41 -7.73
CA LEU A 638 -4.99 -1.89 -7.54
C LEU A 638 -4.85 -0.56 -8.29
N LEU A 639 -5.02 0.55 -7.57
CA LEU A 639 -5.05 1.90 -8.13
C LEU A 639 -3.63 2.46 -8.23
N SER A 640 -3.08 2.55 -9.43
CA SER A 640 -1.69 2.98 -9.62
C SER A 640 -1.46 4.45 -9.29
N PHE A 641 -0.24 4.76 -8.86
CA PHE A 641 0.34 6.10 -8.82
C PHE A 641 1.76 6.06 -9.37
N ASN A 642 2.26 7.21 -9.83
CA ASN A 642 3.58 7.29 -10.47
C ASN A 642 4.73 7.32 -9.45
N GLN A 643 5.98 7.26 -9.92
CA GLN A 643 7.18 7.27 -9.08
C GLN A 643 7.28 8.47 -8.10
N PHE A 644 6.51 9.53 -8.36
CA PHE A 644 6.44 10.72 -7.51
C PHE A 644 5.22 10.73 -6.55
N GLY A 645 4.48 9.62 -6.45
CA GLY A 645 3.26 9.52 -5.62
C GLY A 645 2.07 10.32 -6.16
N SER A 646 2.14 10.76 -7.42
CA SER A 646 1.14 11.60 -8.09
C SER A 646 0.38 10.81 -9.17
N ALA A 647 -0.54 11.47 -9.89
CA ALA A 647 -1.37 10.86 -10.93
C ALA A 647 -2.10 9.57 -10.49
N ARG A 648 -2.62 9.57 -9.25
CA ARG A 648 -3.39 8.44 -8.68
C ARG A 648 -4.60 8.10 -9.54
N GLN A 649 -4.77 6.82 -9.84
CA GLN A 649 -5.99 6.30 -10.46
C GLN A 649 -7.16 6.36 -9.47
N SER A 650 -8.38 6.47 -9.98
CA SER A 650 -9.62 6.42 -9.19
C SER A 650 -10.27 5.04 -9.28
N LEU A 651 -11.14 4.73 -8.32
CA LEU A 651 -11.78 3.41 -8.15
C LEU A 651 -12.60 2.96 -9.36
N ASP A 652 -13.16 3.89 -10.13
CA ASP A 652 -13.97 3.64 -11.32
C ASP A 652 -13.13 3.30 -12.56
N MET A 653 -11.86 3.72 -12.60
CA MET A 653 -10.97 3.46 -13.74
C MET A 653 -10.34 2.05 -13.72
N VAL A 654 -10.37 1.36 -12.57
CA VAL A 654 -9.69 0.07 -12.38
C VAL A 654 -10.71 -1.06 -12.25
N GLN A 655 -10.53 -2.09 -13.07
CA GLN A 655 -11.29 -3.33 -12.97
C GLN A 655 -10.74 -4.20 -11.83
N PRO A 656 -11.60 -4.90 -11.06
CA PRO A 656 -11.13 -5.76 -10.00
C PRO A 656 -10.48 -7.03 -10.53
N VAL A 657 -9.39 -7.44 -9.88
CA VAL A 657 -8.86 -8.79 -9.95
C VAL A 657 -9.59 -9.63 -8.90
N THR A 658 -10.22 -10.71 -9.33
CA THR A 658 -10.92 -11.63 -8.43
C THR A 658 -9.97 -12.74 -7.98
N TYR A 659 -9.84 -12.93 -6.67
CA TYR A 659 -9.08 -14.02 -6.07
C TYR A 659 -9.98 -14.85 -5.15
N ASN A 660 -10.05 -16.17 -5.35
CA ASN A 660 -10.84 -17.04 -4.48
C ASN A 660 -9.95 -17.51 -3.32
N VAL A 661 -10.33 -17.14 -2.10
CA VAL A 661 -9.61 -17.59 -0.91
C VAL A 661 -9.90 -19.07 -0.69
N THR A 662 -8.86 -19.90 -0.66
CA THR A 662 -8.95 -21.36 -0.54
C THR A 662 -8.67 -21.87 0.87
N GLY A 663 -8.00 -21.07 1.70
CA GLY A 663 -7.72 -21.37 3.11
C GLY A 663 -6.57 -22.35 3.30
N ILE A 664 -5.47 -22.23 2.53
CA ILE A 664 -4.37 -23.20 2.56
C ILE A 664 -3.72 -23.29 3.96
N ALA A 665 -3.64 -22.18 4.67
CA ALA A 665 -3.06 -22.12 6.02
C ALA A 665 -3.93 -22.85 7.06
N LEU A 666 -5.23 -23.07 6.84
CA LEU A 666 -6.00 -23.94 7.74
C LEU A 666 -5.59 -25.41 7.66
N LYS A 667 -5.04 -25.83 6.51
CA LYS A 667 -4.66 -27.22 6.20
C LYS A 667 -3.17 -27.50 6.43
N SER A 668 -2.38 -26.48 6.75
CA SER A 668 -0.96 -26.66 7.06
C SER A 668 -0.76 -27.53 8.30
N PRO A 669 0.34 -28.27 8.41
CA PRO A 669 0.66 -29.00 9.63
C PRO A 669 0.82 -28.04 10.82
N LEU A 670 0.29 -28.43 11.98
CA LEU A 670 0.48 -27.68 13.23
C LEU A 670 1.95 -27.79 13.71
N PRO A 671 2.43 -26.87 14.57
CA PRO A 671 3.70 -27.06 15.24
C PRO A 671 3.76 -28.37 16.03
N ASN A 672 4.91 -29.04 16.01
CA ASN A 672 5.10 -30.27 16.77
C ASN A 672 5.03 -29.98 18.27
N VAL A 673 4.42 -30.91 19.01
CA VAL A 673 4.40 -30.87 20.47
C VAL A 673 5.84 -30.87 20.98
N ALA A 674 6.18 -29.96 21.91
CA ALA A 674 7.50 -29.86 22.50
C ALA A 674 7.45 -30.14 24.01
N GLY A 675 8.56 -30.61 24.59
CA GLY A 675 8.66 -30.85 26.03
C GLY A 675 7.75 -31.97 26.55
N LEU A 676 7.37 -32.93 25.69
CA LEU A 676 6.59 -34.09 26.10
C LEU A 676 7.37 -34.85 27.19
N SER A 677 6.78 -34.89 28.37
CA SER A 677 7.34 -35.47 29.58
C SER A 677 6.25 -36.17 30.37
N ASN A 678 6.66 -37.02 31.30
CA ASN A 678 5.74 -37.64 32.24
C ASN A 678 6.08 -37.20 33.67
N ALA A 679 5.06 -37.07 34.49
CA ALA A 679 5.17 -36.82 35.92
C ALA A 679 4.21 -37.73 36.67
N TYR A 680 4.64 -38.21 37.84
CA TYR A 680 3.76 -38.98 38.72
C TYR A 680 3.13 -38.04 39.75
N ARG A 681 1.81 -37.86 39.72
CA ARG A 681 1.06 -37.02 40.67
C ARG A 681 -0.20 -37.75 41.13
N ASN A 682 -0.46 -37.75 42.44
CA ASN A 682 -1.68 -38.31 43.04
C ASN A 682 -2.01 -39.76 42.62
N GLY A 683 -1.00 -40.62 42.45
CA GLY A 683 -1.20 -42.04 42.09
C GLY A 683 -1.33 -42.33 40.59
N GLN A 684 -1.33 -41.31 39.74
CA GLN A 684 -1.48 -41.43 38.30
C GLN A 684 -0.23 -40.91 37.57
N THR A 685 0.13 -41.52 36.45
CA THR A 685 1.10 -40.90 35.53
C THR A 685 0.35 -39.89 34.68
N LEU A 686 0.85 -38.67 34.67
CA LEU A 686 0.37 -37.55 33.87
C LEU A 686 1.40 -37.29 32.78
N LEU A 687 0.98 -37.27 31.53
CA LEU A 687 1.77 -36.68 30.46
C LEU A 687 1.59 -35.17 30.51
N SER A 688 2.66 -34.42 30.33
CA SER A 688 2.64 -32.97 30.19
C SER A 688 3.51 -32.54 29.02
N TRP A 689 3.10 -31.49 28.34
CA TRP A 689 3.85 -30.89 27.24
C TRP A 689 3.72 -29.37 27.27
N GLN A 690 4.53 -28.69 26.47
CA GLN A 690 4.42 -27.26 26.29
C GLN A 690 3.23 -26.93 25.37
N PRO A 691 2.45 -25.88 25.67
CA PRO A 691 1.35 -25.47 24.81
C PRO A 691 1.88 -25.05 23.43
N VAL A 692 1.29 -25.63 22.39
CA VAL A 692 1.47 -25.22 21.00
C VAL A 692 0.75 -23.89 20.79
N THR A 693 1.51 -22.91 20.33
CA THR A 693 0.98 -21.60 19.92
C THR A 693 0.70 -21.64 18.42
N ASP A 694 -0.55 -21.42 18.04
CA ASP A 694 -1.00 -21.37 16.65
C ASP A 694 -2.17 -20.38 16.55
N PHE A 695 -2.45 -19.87 15.35
CA PHE A 695 -3.59 -18.98 15.10
C PHE A 695 -4.94 -19.71 15.14
N ARG A 696 -4.92 -21.04 14.98
CA ARG A 696 -6.07 -21.94 15.11
C ARG A 696 -6.29 -22.32 16.58
N SER A 697 -7.53 -22.70 16.91
CA SER A 697 -7.84 -23.26 18.23
C SER A 697 -7.37 -24.71 18.31
N VAL A 698 -6.17 -24.91 18.85
CA VAL A 698 -5.51 -26.21 18.94
C VAL A 698 -5.97 -26.99 20.17
N ASP A 699 -6.30 -28.26 19.98
CA ASP A 699 -6.37 -29.29 21.02
C ASP A 699 -5.29 -30.36 20.77
N TYR A 700 -5.21 -31.36 21.63
CA TYR A 700 -4.20 -32.41 21.53
C TYR A 700 -4.87 -33.77 21.51
N GLU A 701 -4.50 -34.59 20.54
CA GLU A 701 -4.93 -35.98 20.48
C GLU A 701 -3.84 -36.89 21.04
N VAL A 702 -4.22 -37.69 22.02
CA VAL A 702 -3.34 -38.68 22.66
C VAL A 702 -3.76 -40.07 22.19
N ARG A 703 -2.81 -40.84 21.65
CA ARG A 703 -3.00 -42.23 21.22
C ARG A 703 -2.07 -43.18 21.95
N LEU A 704 -2.43 -44.46 22.03
CA LEU A 704 -1.61 -45.53 22.60
C LEU A 704 -1.37 -46.63 21.56
N GLY A 705 -0.11 -46.97 21.29
CA GLY A 705 0.24 -48.06 20.37
C GLY A 705 1.66 -47.96 19.84
N VAL A 706 2.01 -48.88 18.94
CA VAL A 706 3.39 -49.03 18.42
C VAL A 706 3.80 -47.86 17.51
N ASN A 707 2.86 -47.30 16.75
CA ASN A 707 3.05 -46.13 15.89
C ASN A 707 1.77 -45.29 15.85
N TRP A 708 1.87 -44.02 15.46
CA TRP A 708 0.74 -43.08 15.42
C TRP A 708 -0.46 -43.58 14.58
N GLN A 709 -0.19 -44.19 13.43
CA GLN A 709 -1.20 -44.60 12.45
C GLN A 709 -2.09 -45.74 12.96
N THR A 710 -1.51 -46.69 13.71
CA THR A 710 -2.23 -47.85 14.26
C THR A 710 -2.54 -47.73 15.75
N ALA A 711 -2.15 -46.62 16.40
CA ALA A 711 -2.40 -46.39 17.81
C ALA A 711 -3.86 -46.03 18.08
N ILE A 712 -4.39 -46.52 19.20
CA ILE A 712 -5.77 -46.31 19.62
C ILE A 712 -5.89 -44.93 20.29
N VAL A 713 -6.82 -44.09 19.84
CA VAL A 713 -7.12 -42.80 20.45
C VAL A 713 -7.56 -43.00 21.91
N GLN A 714 -6.82 -42.40 22.84
CA GLN A 714 -7.10 -42.42 24.28
C GLN A 714 -7.95 -41.22 24.70
N GLY A 715 -7.81 -40.11 23.99
CA GLY A 715 -8.65 -38.93 24.19
C GLY A 715 -8.12 -37.71 23.44
N ARG A 716 -8.96 -36.68 23.39
CA ARG A 716 -8.58 -35.34 22.94
C ARG A 716 -8.74 -34.36 24.10
N THR A 717 -7.79 -33.46 24.27
CA THR A 717 -7.81 -32.50 25.37
C THR A 717 -7.32 -31.13 24.91
N PRO A 718 -7.98 -30.02 25.30
CA PRO A 718 -7.42 -28.68 25.11
C PRO A 718 -6.35 -28.35 26.17
N LEU A 719 -6.23 -29.18 27.21
CA LEU A 719 -5.24 -29.02 28.25
C LEU A 719 -3.87 -29.50 27.76
N HIS A 720 -2.81 -28.95 28.33
CA HIS A 720 -1.41 -29.33 28.05
C HIS A 720 -0.93 -30.45 28.98
N GLU A 721 -1.87 -31.25 29.46
CA GLU A 721 -1.65 -32.41 30.30
C GLU A 721 -2.72 -33.48 30.04
N PHE A 722 -2.33 -34.75 30.17
CA PHE A 722 -3.22 -35.90 29.94
C PHE A 722 -2.86 -37.06 30.86
N VAL A 723 -3.83 -37.50 31.66
CA VAL A 723 -3.65 -38.62 32.58
C VAL A 723 -3.62 -39.92 31.77
N VAL A 724 -2.59 -40.74 32.00
CA VAL A 724 -2.46 -42.05 31.35
C VAL A 724 -2.83 -43.17 32.30
N ALA A 725 -3.66 -44.08 31.81
CA ALA A 725 -4.30 -45.15 32.60
C ALA A 725 -3.62 -46.53 32.45
N GLN A 726 -2.67 -46.69 31.53
CA GLN A 726 -2.01 -47.97 31.27
C GLN A 726 -0.57 -47.78 30.79
N SER A 727 0.24 -48.83 30.84
CA SER A 727 1.62 -48.80 30.33
C SER A 727 1.64 -48.99 28.81
N GLY A 728 2.61 -48.36 28.14
CA GLY A 728 2.80 -48.47 26.69
C GLY A 728 3.35 -47.19 26.08
N THR A 729 3.48 -47.18 24.75
CA THR A 729 3.96 -46.01 24.01
C THR A 729 2.80 -45.08 23.69
N TYR A 730 2.79 -43.92 24.35
CA TYR A 730 1.83 -42.87 24.07
C TYR A 730 2.36 -41.97 22.98
N TRP A 731 1.47 -41.52 22.10
CA TRP A 731 1.74 -40.55 21.06
C TRP A 731 0.86 -39.34 21.27
N VAL A 732 1.43 -38.13 21.18
CA VAL A 732 0.72 -36.87 21.30
C VAL A 732 0.95 -36.05 20.04
N ALA A 733 -0.13 -35.61 19.41
CA ALA A 733 -0.09 -34.67 18.29
C ALA A 733 -0.99 -33.47 18.60
N ALA A 734 -0.54 -32.28 18.19
CA ALA A 734 -1.45 -31.14 18.11
C ALA A 734 -2.48 -31.43 17.03
N HIS A 735 -3.73 -31.05 17.29
CA HIS A 735 -4.87 -31.26 16.42
C HIS A 735 -5.70 -29.97 16.34
N PHE A 736 -6.30 -29.77 15.17
CA PHE A 736 -7.26 -28.72 14.92
C PHE A 736 -8.39 -29.31 14.08
N SER A 737 -9.63 -28.96 14.43
CA SER A 737 -10.80 -29.21 13.60
C SER A 737 -11.75 -28.03 13.64
N ASN A 738 -12.37 -27.68 12.51
CA ASN A 738 -13.42 -26.68 12.45
C ASN A 738 -14.79 -27.27 12.04
N ALA A 739 -15.85 -26.46 12.15
CA ALA A 739 -17.21 -26.85 11.79
C ALA A 739 -17.38 -27.24 10.30
N SER A 740 -16.45 -26.82 9.44
CA SER A 740 -16.42 -27.16 8.00
C SER A 740 -15.71 -28.50 7.71
N GLY A 741 -15.28 -29.24 8.74
CA GLY A 741 -14.64 -30.55 8.60
C GLY A 741 -13.16 -30.50 8.19
N VAL A 742 -12.53 -29.32 8.20
CA VAL A 742 -11.08 -29.21 7.98
C VAL A 742 -10.38 -29.72 9.22
N THR A 743 -9.46 -30.67 9.04
CA THR A 743 -8.60 -31.19 10.13
C THR A 743 -7.13 -30.97 9.78
N ALA A 744 -6.34 -30.59 10.78
CA ALA A 744 -4.90 -30.49 10.68
C ALA A 744 -4.26 -31.16 11.90
N TYR A 745 -3.13 -31.83 11.70
CA TYR A 745 -2.32 -32.42 12.76
C TYR A 745 -0.92 -31.82 12.74
N SER A 746 -0.19 -31.91 13.84
CA SER A 746 1.24 -31.61 13.84
C SER A 746 1.99 -32.52 12.86
N ALA A 747 3.01 -31.97 12.19
CA ALA A 747 3.79 -32.69 11.17
C ALA A 747 4.37 -34.03 11.67
N THR A 748 4.70 -34.12 12.96
CA THR A 748 5.20 -35.34 13.59
C THR A 748 4.62 -35.48 15.00
N ALA A 749 3.86 -36.55 15.22
CA ALA A 749 3.40 -36.93 16.55
C ALA A 749 4.61 -37.30 17.43
N GLN A 750 4.69 -36.75 18.65
CA GLN A 750 5.74 -37.08 19.60
C GLN A 750 5.35 -38.32 20.39
N SER A 751 6.32 -39.18 20.68
CA SER A 751 6.08 -40.37 21.50
C SER A 751 6.82 -40.34 22.82
N ILE A 752 6.23 -41.00 23.82
CA ILE A 752 6.88 -41.29 25.10
C ILE A 752 6.48 -42.69 25.55
N ALA A 753 7.47 -43.50 25.89
CA ALA A 753 7.24 -44.82 26.44
C ALA A 753 7.03 -44.71 27.95
N ILE A 754 5.85 -45.13 28.42
CA ILE A 754 5.53 -45.18 29.84
C ILE A 754 5.67 -46.62 30.32
N GLY A 755 6.72 -46.87 31.10
CA GLY A 755 6.99 -48.14 31.76
C GLY A 755 6.87 -48.00 33.27
N GLY A 756 6.17 -48.95 33.91
CA GLY A 756 6.28 -49.17 35.36
C GLY A 756 5.66 -48.10 36.29
N GLY A 757 4.56 -47.44 35.91
CA GLY A 757 4.06 -46.32 36.71
C GLY A 757 2.59 -45.94 36.55
N VAL A 758 1.68 -46.87 36.28
CA VAL A 758 0.25 -46.56 36.42
C VAL A 758 -0.39 -47.62 37.29
N LEU A 759 -0.84 -47.21 38.48
CA LEU A 759 -1.86 -47.96 39.20
C LEU A 759 -3.08 -47.98 38.28
N PRO A 760 -3.65 -49.16 37.95
CA PRO A 760 -4.90 -49.19 37.18
C PRO A 760 -5.87 -48.26 37.90
N ALA A 761 -6.51 -47.33 37.18
CA ALA A 761 -7.68 -46.67 37.74
C ALA A 761 -8.64 -47.79 38.16
N ASN A 762 -9.04 -47.82 39.43
CA ASN A 762 -9.89 -48.86 39.97
C ASN A 762 -11.34 -48.55 39.59
N ILE A 763 -11.58 -48.53 38.28
CA ILE A 763 -12.88 -48.29 37.66
C ILE A 763 -13.73 -49.50 37.99
N VAL A 764 -14.66 -49.32 38.92
CA VAL A 764 -15.57 -50.39 39.35
C VAL A 764 -16.59 -50.71 38.23
N ALA A 765 -16.94 -49.72 37.42
CA ALA A 765 -17.71 -49.90 36.19
C ALA A 765 -17.57 -48.67 35.27
N SER A 766 -17.56 -48.92 33.96
CA SER A 766 -17.76 -47.92 32.91
C SER A 766 -18.85 -48.45 31.99
N VAL A 767 -19.96 -47.73 31.88
CA VAL A 767 -21.08 -48.12 31.02
C VAL A 767 -21.38 -46.98 30.06
N ASP A 768 -21.52 -47.32 28.78
CA ASP A 768 -21.99 -46.43 27.73
C ASP A 768 -23.41 -46.84 27.32
N GLU A 769 -24.36 -45.93 27.53
CA GLU A 769 -25.78 -46.18 27.26
C GLU A 769 -26.07 -46.27 25.76
N ALA A 770 -25.35 -45.55 24.90
CA ALA A 770 -25.55 -45.60 23.45
C ALA A 770 -25.04 -46.92 22.87
N VAL A 771 -23.92 -47.45 23.37
CA VAL A 771 -23.38 -48.76 22.97
C VAL A 771 -24.29 -49.90 23.44
N THR A 772 -24.92 -49.76 24.61
CA THR A 772 -25.83 -50.78 25.15
C THR A 772 -27.25 -50.69 24.56
N GLY A 773 -27.54 -49.66 23.75
CA GLY A 773 -28.82 -49.47 23.05
C GLY A 773 -29.91 -48.83 23.91
N TRP A 774 -29.54 -47.95 24.83
CA TRP A 774 -30.44 -47.18 25.70
C TRP A 774 -31.42 -48.07 26.48
N ARG A 775 -30.93 -49.08 27.20
CA ARG A 775 -31.79 -50.09 27.88
C ARG A 775 -32.57 -49.58 29.10
N GLY A 776 -32.41 -48.32 29.46
CA GLY A 776 -33.05 -47.68 30.61
C GLY A 776 -34.56 -47.49 30.47
N SER A 777 -35.14 -46.60 31.28
CA SER A 777 -36.56 -46.23 31.21
C SER A 777 -36.73 -44.76 30.85
N CYS A 778 -37.58 -44.46 29.88
CA CYS A 778 -37.97 -43.08 29.57
C CYS A 778 -39.27 -42.72 30.28
N THR A 779 -39.35 -41.53 30.86
CA THR A 779 -40.61 -40.93 31.33
C THR A 779 -41.24 -40.13 30.20
N THR A 780 -42.47 -40.50 29.81
CA THR A 780 -43.25 -39.77 28.80
C THR A 780 -43.24 -38.28 29.13
N PRO A 781 -42.93 -37.39 28.16
CA PRO A 781 -42.87 -37.60 26.71
C PRO A 781 -41.49 -37.92 26.12
N ALA A 782 -40.47 -38.27 26.94
CA ALA A 782 -39.21 -38.79 26.40
C ALA A 782 -39.39 -40.22 25.86
N PHE A 783 -38.73 -40.55 24.76
CA PHE A 783 -38.76 -41.88 24.15
C PHE A 783 -37.43 -42.23 23.49
N ARG A 784 -37.23 -43.51 23.24
CA ARG A 784 -36.05 -44.02 22.53
C ARG A 784 -36.32 -44.07 21.05
N ASP A 785 -35.43 -43.49 20.27
CA ASP A 785 -35.42 -43.60 18.82
C ASP A 785 -34.44 -44.71 18.41
N PRO A 786 -34.94 -45.88 17.97
CA PRO A 786 -34.09 -46.99 17.55
C PRO A 786 -33.39 -46.75 16.21
N VAL A 787 -33.84 -45.77 15.40
CA VAL A 787 -33.25 -45.46 14.10
C VAL A 787 -31.99 -44.61 14.27
N GLU A 788 -32.08 -43.57 15.11
CA GLU A 788 -30.95 -42.69 15.39
C GLU A 788 -30.08 -43.13 16.57
N ASN A 789 -30.47 -44.22 17.25
CA ASN A 789 -29.84 -44.70 18.48
C ASN A 789 -29.67 -43.59 19.53
N ALA A 790 -30.76 -42.88 19.83
CA ALA A 790 -30.78 -41.71 20.71
C ALA A 790 -32.06 -41.67 21.57
N VAL A 791 -32.05 -40.83 22.62
CA VAL A 791 -33.26 -40.49 23.39
C VAL A 791 -33.72 -39.08 23.03
N LYS A 792 -35.02 -38.93 22.75
CA LYS A 792 -35.63 -37.68 22.26
C LYS A 792 -36.86 -37.27 23.07
N LEU A 793 -37.27 -36.01 22.92
CA LEU A 793 -38.57 -35.51 23.40
C LEU A 793 -39.63 -35.64 22.30
N GLY A 794 -40.76 -36.27 22.63
CA GLY A 794 -41.94 -36.40 21.77
C GLY A 794 -42.93 -35.24 21.88
N GLY A 795 -44.10 -35.41 21.26
CA GLY A 795 -45.18 -34.43 21.27
C GLY A 795 -45.71 -34.07 22.65
N SER A 796 -46.19 -32.83 22.79
CA SER A 796 -46.78 -32.30 24.03
C SER A 796 -48.23 -32.76 24.25
N ALA A 797 -48.90 -33.27 23.22
CA ALA A 797 -50.26 -33.78 23.28
C ALA A 797 -50.33 -35.28 22.93
N LEU A 798 -51.35 -35.96 23.47
CA LEU A 798 -51.59 -37.38 23.18
C LEU A 798 -52.13 -37.58 21.76
N PHE A 799 -51.78 -38.70 21.13
CA PHE A 799 -52.32 -39.12 19.84
C PHE A 799 -53.87 -39.16 19.83
N SER A 800 -54.48 -39.61 20.94
CA SER A 800 -55.95 -39.64 21.11
C SER A 800 -56.59 -38.25 21.17
N GLY A 801 -55.80 -37.18 21.29
CA GLY A 801 -56.26 -35.79 21.29
C GLY A 801 -56.36 -35.15 19.91
N ILE A 802 -56.00 -35.86 18.82
CA ILE A 802 -56.06 -35.35 17.45
C ILE A 802 -57.51 -35.39 16.93
N PRO A 803 -58.18 -34.26 16.67
CA PRO A 803 -59.59 -34.26 16.22
C PRO A 803 -59.76 -34.82 14.81
N LEU A 804 -58.82 -34.54 13.91
CA LEU A 804 -58.77 -34.99 12.51
C LEU A 804 -57.32 -35.25 12.11
N ILE A 805 -56.98 -36.50 11.82
CA ILE A 805 -55.59 -36.91 11.45
C ILE A 805 -55.12 -36.18 10.19
N SER A 806 -56.01 -35.91 9.23
CA SER A 806 -55.70 -35.18 8.00
C SER A 806 -55.32 -33.71 8.21
N ALA A 807 -55.58 -33.15 9.39
CA ALA A 807 -55.27 -31.76 9.73
C ALA A 807 -54.05 -31.63 10.66
N ALA A 808 -53.43 -32.73 11.07
CA ALA A 808 -52.24 -32.71 11.93
C ALA A 808 -50.96 -32.63 11.07
N ASN A 809 -50.13 -31.63 11.31
CA ASN A 809 -48.84 -31.45 10.60
C ASN A 809 -47.87 -32.62 10.86
N THR A 810 -47.87 -33.14 12.09
CA THR A 810 -47.18 -34.39 12.44
C THR A 810 -48.04 -35.14 13.46
N VAL A 811 -47.98 -36.46 13.39
CA VAL A 811 -48.67 -37.35 14.33
C VAL A 811 -47.82 -37.58 15.59
N GLU A 812 -46.50 -37.69 15.42
CA GLU A 812 -45.53 -37.98 16.49
C GLU A 812 -45.25 -36.77 17.41
N TYR A 813 -45.28 -35.56 16.84
CA TYR A 813 -45.07 -34.30 17.57
C TYR A 813 -46.34 -33.45 17.64
N TYR A 814 -47.49 -34.11 17.73
CA TYR A 814 -48.77 -33.41 17.85
C TYR A 814 -48.80 -32.53 19.10
N GLY A 815 -49.26 -31.29 18.95
CA GLY A 815 -49.22 -30.26 19.99
C GLY A 815 -47.87 -29.52 20.11
N GLY A 816 -46.87 -29.83 19.28
CA GLY A 816 -45.50 -29.31 19.41
C GLY A 816 -44.63 -30.22 20.27
N ILE A 817 -43.35 -29.91 20.39
CA ILE A 817 -42.43 -30.64 21.28
C ILE A 817 -42.79 -30.38 22.73
N ALA A 818 -42.77 -31.44 23.53
CA ALA A 818 -42.96 -31.32 24.96
C ALA A 818 -41.82 -30.58 25.67
N THR A 819 -42.13 -29.91 26.78
CA THR A 819 -41.19 -29.06 27.51
C THR A 819 -40.11 -29.83 28.27
N GLY A 820 -40.33 -31.11 28.60
CA GLY A 820 -39.27 -31.95 29.14
C GLY A 820 -39.66 -33.39 29.44
N GLY A 821 -38.67 -34.23 29.69
CA GLY A 821 -38.79 -35.66 29.94
C GLY A 821 -37.49 -36.24 30.50
N TYR A 822 -37.52 -37.51 30.94
CA TYR A 822 -36.37 -38.12 31.61
C TYR A 822 -35.96 -39.43 30.95
N TYR A 823 -34.66 -39.68 30.90
CA TYR A 823 -34.06 -40.99 30.68
C TYR A 823 -33.34 -41.44 31.94
N GLN A 824 -33.71 -42.60 32.50
CA GLN A 824 -33.03 -43.18 33.65
C GLN A 824 -32.35 -44.48 33.23
N ILE A 825 -31.10 -44.69 33.69
CA ILE A 825 -30.35 -45.91 33.41
C ILE A 825 -31.06 -47.17 33.95
N PRO A 826 -30.86 -48.35 33.35
CA PRO A 826 -31.48 -49.58 33.84
C PRO A 826 -30.84 -50.05 35.15
N VAL A 827 -31.57 -50.87 35.92
CA VAL A 827 -31.09 -51.44 37.19
C VAL A 827 -29.79 -52.22 37.02
N SER A 828 -29.57 -52.85 35.86
CA SER A 828 -28.34 -53.59 35.54
C SER A 828 -27.10 -52.70 35.40
N HIS A 829 -27.27 -51.38 35.24
CA HIS A 829 -26.18 -50.41 35.14
C HIS A 829 -26.03 -49.58 36.42
N GLU A 830 -26.86 -49.82 37.44
CA GLU A 830 -26.65 -49.26 38.78
C GLU A 830 -25.38 -49.85 39.38
N ILE A 831 -24.50 -49.01 39.90
CA ILE A 831 -23.22 -49.43 40.45
C ILE A 831 -23.41 -49.71 41.95
N ASP A 832 -22.96 -50.87 42.45
CA ASP A 832 -22.87 -51.19 43.87
C ASP A 832 -21.42 -51.53 44.23
N ILE A 833 -20.80 -50.71 45.07
CA ILE A 833 -19.40 -50.88 45.54
C ILE A 833 -19.31 -51.69 46.85
N ALA A 834 -20.35 -52.46 47.19
CA ALA A 834 -20.52 -53.32 48.37
C ALA A 834 -20.51 -52.64 49.76
N THR A 835 -19.75 -51.56 49.95
CA THR A 835 -19.73 -50.76 51.19
C THR A 835 -19.55 -49.28 50.85
N ALA A 836 -20.26 -48.40 51.55
CA ALA A 836 -20.25 -46.96 51.28
C ALA A 836 -18.86 -46.37 51.51
N GLN A 837 -18.30 -45.79 50.44
CA GLN A 837 -17.00 -45.12 50.44
C GLN A 837 -17.03 -43.88 49.56
N ALA A 838 -16.01 -43.04 49.70
CA ALA A 838 -15.87 -41.78 48.99
C ALA A 838 -15.27 -42.02 47.59
N CYS A 839 -16.12 -42.15 46.56
CA CYS A 839 -15.71 -42.44 45.19
C CYS A 839 -15.72 -41.18 44.33
N ASN A 840 -14.78 -41.10 43.37
CA ASN A 840 -14.83 -40.08 42.33
C ASN A 840 -15.84 -40.50 41.26
N VAL A 841 -16.76 -39.61 40.94
CA VAL A 841 -17.82 -39.87 39.95
C VAL A 841 -17.68 -38.87 38.81
N SER A 842 -17.64 -39.39 37.58
CA SER A 842 -17.70 -38.58 36.36
C SER A 842 -18.77 -39.12 35.42
N VAL A 843 -19.44 -38.19 34.74
CA VAL A 843 -20.48 -38.48 33.74
C VAL A 843 -20.19 -37.61 32.53
N SER A 844 -20.26 -38.19 31.34
CA SER A 844 -20.17 -37.52 30.05
C SER A 844 -21.45 -37.75 29.26
N VAL A 845 -21.89 -36.74 28.53
CA VAL A 845 -23.09 -36.81 27.68
C VAL A 845 -22.82 -36.10 26.35
N GLN A 846 -23.43 -36.61 25.29
CA GLN A 846 -23.46 -35.98 23.98
C GLN A 846 -24.89 -35.66 23.62
N ALA A 847 -25.13 -34.44 23.14
CA ALA A 847 -26.46 -34.01 22.76
C ALA A 847 -26.46 -33.12 21.53
N ALA A 848 -27.62 -33.10 20.88
CA ALA A 848 -27.94 -32.29 19.73
C ALA A 848 -29.35 -31.70 19.90
N SER A 849 -29.73 -30.83 18.97
CA SER A 849 -31.08 -30.28 18.91
C SER A 849 -31.49 -30.13 17.47
N ASP A 850 -32.76 -30.42 17.20
CA ASP A 850 -33.30 -30.41 15.84
C ASP A 850 -34.78 -30.04 15.84
N THR A 851 -35.32 -29.66 14.68
CA THR A 851 -36.74 -29.38 14.48
C THR A 851 -37.38 -30.44 13.57
N PRO A 852 -38.29 -31.28 14.08
CA PRO A 852 -38.96 -32.29 13.26
C PRO A 852 -40.06 -31.70 12.36
N PHE A 853 -40.30 -30.38 12.43
CA PHE A 853 -41.27 -29.67 11.59
C PHE A 853 -40.65 -29.06 10.33
N GLY A 854 -39.32 -29.08 10.21
CA GLY A 854 -38.61 -28.56 9.06
C GLY A 854 -38.78 -29.47 7.85
N SER A 855 -39.46 -29.01 6.80
CA SER A 855 -39.46 -29.69 5.50
C SER A 855 -38.59 -28.93 4.51
N VAL A 856 -37.67 -29.64 3.86
CA VAL A 856 -36.87 -29.08 2.74
C VAL A 856 -37.78 -28.53 1.63
N ALA A 857 -38.95 -29.13 1.43
CA ALA A 857 -39.92 -28.70 0.43
C ALA A 857 -40.64 -27.38 0.78
N ALA A 858 -40.59 -26.94 2.03
CA ALA A 858 -41.16 -25.67 2.48
C ALA A 858 -40.17 -24.49 2.37
N ILE A 859 -38.92 -24.76 1.97
CA ILE A 859 -37.90 -23.74 1.76
C ILE A 859 -38.17 -23.07 0.40
N PRO A 860 -38.57 -21.77 0.35
CA PRO A 860 -38.98 -21.14 -0.90
C PRO A 860 -37.86 -21.07 -1.95
N VAL A 861 -36.61 -20.92 -1.50
CA VAL A 861 -35.39 -20.95 -2.32
C VAL A 861 -34.29 -21.64 -1.52
N PHE A 862 -33.95 -22.87 -1.89
CA PHE A 862 -32.95 -23.70 -1.17
C PHE A 862 -31.55 -23.07 -1.18
N SER A 863 -31.19 -22.40 -2.28
CA SER A 863 -29.90 -21.70 -2.44
C SER A 863 -29.78 -20.40 -1.63
N ALA A 864 -30.86 -19.91 -1.03
CA ALA A 864 -30.87 -18.71 -0.20
C ALA A 864 -30.76 -19.01 1.31
N GLN A 865 -30.77 -20.29 1.70
CA GLN A 865 -30.64 -20.68 3.10
C GLN A 865 -29.17 -20.83 3.48
N ALA A 866 -28.74 -20.07 4.49
CA ALA A 866 -27.38 -20.15 5.03
C ALA A 866 -27.10 -21.49 5.75
N SER A 867 -28.14 -22.16 6.25
CA SER A 867 -28.09 -23.51 6.80
C SER A 867 -29.49 -24.13 6.79
N VAL A 868 -29.58 -25.41 6.44
CA VAL A 868 -30.83 -26.19 6.51
C VAL A 868 -31.08 -26.71 7.94
N ALA A 869 -30.02 -26.81 8.76
CA ALA A 869 -30.07 -27.33 10.12
C ALA A 869 -30.42 -26.28 11.19
N GLY A 870 -30.71 -25.02 10.82
CA GLY A 870 -31.10 -23.97 11.76
C GLY A 870 -30.05 -23.57 12.80
N ASN A 871 -30.38 -22.61 13.67
CA ASN A 871 -29.63 -22.29 14.89
C ASN A 871 -30.57 -22.46 16.08
N PHE A 872 -30.29 -23.47 16.92
CA PHE A 872 -31.13 -23.84 18.06
C PHE A 872 -30.52 -23.46 19.41
N SER A 873 -29.49 -22.60 19.42
CA SER A 873 -28.85 -22.15 20.66
C SER A 873 -29.87 -21.54 21.62
N GLY A 874 -29.93 -22.06 22.85
CA GLY A 874 -30.83 -21.62 23.92
C GLY A 874 -32.26 -22.16 23.85
N LYS A 875 -32.60 -22.92 22.79
CA LYS A 875 -33.95 -23.48 22.60
C LYS A 875 -34.17 -24.83 23.28
N SER A 876 -33.10 -25.45 23.78
CA SER A 876 -33.09 -26.77 24.40
C SER A 876 -31.97 -26.83 25.45
N SER A 877 -32.09 -27.73 26.41
CA SER A 877 -31.05 -28.01 27.39
C SER A 877 -31.16 -29.43 27.94
N LEU A 878 -30.13 -29.86 28.65
CA LEU A 878 -30.10 -31.13 29.35
C LEU A 878 -29.47 -30.96 30.72
N ALA A 879 -29.93 -31.75 31.68
CA ALA A 879 -29.37 -31.79 33.03
C ALA A 879 -29.16 -33.24 33.45
N ILE A 880 -27.98 -33.53 33.98
CA ILE A 880 -27.65 -34.84 34.56
C ILE A 880 -28.03 -34.81 36.04
N GLU A 881 -28.66 -35.87 36.51
CA GLU A 881 -28.99 -36.06 37.92
C GLU A 881 -28.44 -37.40 38.41
N ILE A 882 -27.98 -37.40 39.66
CA ILE A 882 -27.47 -38.56 40.37
C ILE A 882 -28.32 -38.83 41.60
N ASP A 883 -28.51 -40.10 41.93
CA ASP A 883 -29.04 -40.55 43.20
C ASP A 883 -28.09 -41.60 43.79
N THR A 884 -27.94 -41.55 45.11
CA THR A 884 -26.94 -42.32 45.85
C THR A 884 -27.59 -43.01 47.03
N ALA A 885 -27.23 -44.27 47.29
CA ALA A 885 -27.68 -44.99 48.49
C ALA A 885 -26.47 -45.32 49.39
N PRO A 886 -26.54 -45.04 50.71
CA PRO A 886 -25.53 -45.46 51.68
C PRO A 886 -25.68 -46.96 52.02
N ASN A 887 -24.97 -47.45 53.04
CA ASN A 887 -25.00 -48.87 53.45
C ASN A 887 -26.39 -49.43 53.79
N THR A 888 -27.37 -48.57 54.07
CA THR A 888 -28.78 -48.97 54.32
C THR A 888 -29.53 -49.35 53.05
N LEU A 889 -28.93 -49.15 51.86
CA LEU A 889 -29.52 -49.42 50.54
C LEU A 889 -30.77 -48.59 50.20
N VAL A 890 -31.04 -47.52 50.96
CA VAL A 890 -32.14 -46.59 50.72
C VAL A 890 -31.66 -45.41 49.88
N TRP A 891 -32.25 -45.23 48.70
CA TRP A 891 -31.99 -44.08 47.81
C TRP A 891 -32.35 -42.75 48.48
N GLN A 892 -31.49 -41.75 48.32
CA GLN A 892 -31.62 -40.44 49.00
C GLN A 892 -32.40 -39.41 48.17
N GLY A 893 -32.70 -39.73 46.92
CA GLY A 893 -33.44 -38.87 46.00
C GLY A 893 -32.52 -38.24 44.95
N TRP A 894 -33.13 -37.88 43.82
CA TRP A 894 -32.43 -37.30 42.68
C TRP A 894 -31.96 -35.88 42.96
N ARG A 895 -30.72 -35.58 42.59
CA ARG A 895 -30.11 -34.24 42.66
C ARG A 895 -29.26 -33.96 41.41
N PRO A 896 -29.04 -32.69 41.04
CA PRO A 896 -28.13 -32.33 39.97
C PRO A 896 -26.74 -32.94 40.18
N PHE A 897 -26.19 -33.52 39.13
CA PHE A 897 -24.85 -34.08 39.15
C PHE A 897 -23.81 -32.96 39.08
N VAL A 898 -22.80 -33.04 39.95
CA VAL A 898 -21.63 -32.16 39.95
C VAL A 898 -20.41 -33.07 39.96
N PRO A 899 -19.48 -32.95 39.00
CA PRO A 899 -18.26 -33.76 38.99
C PRO A 899 -17.51 -33.64 40.31
N GLY A 900 -17.17 -34.77 40.93
CA GLY A 900 -16.50 -34.77 42.22
C GLY A 900 -16.67 -36.07 43.01
N GLN A 901 -16.37 -35.98 44.31
CA GLN A 901 -16.38 -37.12 45.21
C GLN A 901 -17.75 -37.31 45.88
N TYR A 902 -18.27 -38.54 45.86
CA TYR A 902 -19.54 -38.92 46.48
C TYR A 902 -19.33 -40.07 47.46
N VAL A 903 -19.85 -39.91 48.68
CA VAL A 903 -19.83 -40.99 49.70
C VAL A 903 -21.11 -41.81 49.57
N ALA A 904 -21.03 -42.97 48.94
CA ALA A 904 -22.18 -43.85 48.77
C ALA A 904 -21.75 -45.30 48.49
N ARG A 905 -22.69 -46.23 48.65
CA ARG A 905 -22.51 -47.63 48.25
C ARG A 905 -23.10 -47.87 46.85
N ARG A 906 -24.29 -47.32 46.57
CA ARG A 906 -24.92 -47.47 45.26
C ARG A 906 -25.08 -46.14 44.55
N PHE A 907 -24.91 -46.15 43.23
CA PHE A 907 -25.00 -44.99 42.36
C PHE A 907 -25.94 -45.28 41.19
N ARG A 908 -26.84 -44.35 40.89
CA ARG A 908 -27.68 -44.37 39.70
C ARG A 908 -27.80 -42.99 39.08
N PHE A 909 -28.01 -42.94 37.77
CA PHE A 909 -28.02 -41.70 36.99
C PHE A 909 -29.30 -41.58 36.16
N ARG A 910 -29.72 -40.33 35.93
CA ARG A 910 -30.74 -40.01 34.93
C ARG A 910 -30.41 -38.70 34.25
N VAL A 911 -30.93 -38.49 33.05
CA VAL A 911 -30.81 -37.26 32.29
C VAL A 911 -32.20 -36.67 32.10
N LYS A 912 -32.34 -35.40 32.43
CA LYS A 912 -33.50 -34.58 32.11
C LYS A 912 -33.25 -33.90 30.77
N LEU A 913 -34.14 -34.11 29.82
CA LEU A 913 -34.17 -33.41 28.54
C LEU A 913 -35.19 -32.28 28.68
N ASP A 914 -34.81 -31.05 28.35
CA ASP A 914 -35.68 -29.87 28.41
C ASP A 914 -35.73 -29.20 27.03
N SER A 915 -36.91 -28.77 26.59
CA SER A 915 -37.09 -27.92 25.44
C SER A 915 -37.78 -26.61 25.83
N ASN A 916 -37.18 -25.49 25.42
CA ASN A 916 -37.68 -24.14 25.63
C ASN A 916 -38.44 -23.60 24.41
N ASP A 917 -38.49 -24.35 23.31
CA ASP A 917 -39.18 -23.98 22.07
C ASP A 917 -40.05 -25.16 21.60
N PRO A 918 -41.37 -24.98 21.43
CA PRO A 918 -42.28 -26.06 21.01
C PRO A 918 -42.01 -26.58 19.59
N SER A 919 -41.05 -26.00 18.84
CA SER A 919 -40.59 -26.47 17.54
C SER A 919 -39.27 -27.25 17.58
N VAL A 920 -38.57 -27.32 18.71
CA VAL A 920 -37.22 -27.90 18.81
C VAL A 920 -37.18 -29.06 19.80
N SER A 921 -36.67 -30.21 19.36
CA SER A 921 -36.46 -31.40 20.21
C SER A 921 -35.02 -31.50 20.67
N THR A 922 -34.85 -31.84 21.96
CA THR A 922 -33.57 -32.16 22.56
C THR A 922 -33.26 -33.63 22.29
N ILE A 923 -32.06 -33.91 21.78
CA ILE A 923 -31.62 -35.26 21.41
C ILE A 923 -30.40 -35.61 22.26
N LEU A 924 -30.50 -36.68 23.06
CA LEU A 924 -29.40 -37.27 23.81
C LEU A 924 -28.82 -38.45 23.00
N SER A 925 -27.61 -38.28 22.46
CA SER A 925 -26.97 -39.25 21.55
C SER A 925 -25.80 -40.01 22.16
N GLY A 926 -25.37 -39.64 23.37
CA GLY A 926 -24.36 -40.39 24.12
C GLY A 926 -24.45 -40.13 25.62
N MET A 927 -24.19 -41.15 26.43
CA MET A 927 -24.07 -41.03 27.88
C MET A 927 -23.14 -42.11 28.41
N SER A 928 -22.08 -41.71 29.10
CA SER A 928 -21.19 -42.62 29.82
C SER A 928 -20.90 -42.12 31.23
N PHE A 929 -20.68 -43.04 32.15
CA PHE A 929 -20.35 -42.70 33.54
C PHE A 929 -19.36 -43.68 34.15
N THR A 930 -18.55 -43.17 35.08
CA THR A 930 -17.54 -43.92 35.79
C THR A 930 -17.59 -43.61 37.28
N VAL A 931 -17.46 -44.66 38.10
CA VAL A 931 -17.28 -44.56 39.55
C VAL A 931 -15.92 -45.18 39.88
N ASP A 932 -15.03 -44.35 40.38
CA ASP A 932 -13.66 -44.70 40.74
C ASP A 932 -13.52 -44.79 42.26
N MET A 933 -13.13 -45.97 42.74
CA MET A 933 -12.97 -46.26 44.16
C MET A 933 -11.54 -45.94 44.60
N PRO A 934 -11.34 -45.25 45.74
CA PRO A 934 -10.00 -44.95 46.23
C PRO A 934 -9.21 -46.23 46.54
N ASP A 935 -7.92 -46.22 46.21
CA ASP A 935 -6.98 -47.27 46.61
C ASP A 935 -7.02 -47.49 48.13
N ARG A 936 -7.16 -48.75 48.53
CA ARG A 936 -7.06 -49.18 49.92
C ARG A 936 -5.80 -50.01 50.15
N VAL A 937 -5.16 -49.76 51.30
CA VAL A 937 -3.98 -50.49 51.75
C VAL A 937 -4.24 -51.01 53.16
N ASP A 938 -4.26 -52.33 53.32
CA ASP A 938 -4.19 -52.98 54.63
C ASP A 938 -2.73 -53.40 54.87
N THR A 939 -2.20 -53.18 56.07
CA THR A 939 -0.81 -53.53 56.41
C THR A 939 -0.71 -54.22 57.75
N GLY A 940 0.37 -54.97 57.95
CA GLY A 940 0.78 -55.44 59.27
C GLY A 940 2.30 -55.46 59.39
N THR A 941 2.80 -55.08 60.56
CA THR A 941 4.23 -54.93 60.83
C THR A 941 4.70 -55.90 61.91
N ALA A 942 5.93 -56.42 61.75
CA ALA A 942 6.58 -57.34 62.68
C ALA A 942 5.72 -58.55 63.10
N LEU A 943 4.89 -59.06 62.18
CA LEU A 943 3.97 -60.16 62.45
C LEU A 943 4.75 -61.47 62.58
N ALA A 944 4.69 -62.11 63.75
CA ALA A 944 5.23 -63.44 63.93
C ALA A 944 4.42 -64.48 63.15
N VAL A 945 5.10 -65.18 62.23
CA VAL A 945 4.58 -66.31 61.45
C VAL A 945 5.25 -67.59 61.96
N PRO A 946 4.50 -68.54 62.55
CA PRO A 946 5.05 -69.81 63.01
C PRO A 946 5.38 -70.72 61.82
N ALA A 947 6.15 -71.79 62.07
CA ALA A 947 6.55 -72.75 61.03
C ALA A 947 5.38 -73.38 60.26
N ALA A 948 4.19 -73.47 60.87
CA ALA A 948 2.96 -73.98 60.25
C ALA A 948 2.23 -72.96 59.35
N GLY A 949 2.68 -71.71 59.29
CA GLY A 949 2.02 -70.60 58.59
C GLY A 949 0.99 -69.85 59.44
N LYS A 950 0.46 -68.74 58.91
CA LYS A 950 -0.51 -67.86 59.58
C LYS A 950 -1.53 -67.30 58.60
N ALA A 951 -2.81 -67.37 58.96
CA ALA A 951 -3.90 -66.73 58.22
C ALA A 951 -4.08 -65.27 58.68
N ILE A 952 -4.30 -64.39 57.72
CA ILE A 952 -4.52 -62.95 57.90
C ILE A 952 -5.87 -62.62 57.26
N VAL A 953 -6.75 -61.95 58.01
CA VAL A 953 -8.07 -61.51 57.55
C VAL A 953 -8.05 -60.00 57.39
N PHE A 954 -8.52 -59.48 56.27
CA PHE A 954 -8.62 -58.05 56.02
C PHE A 954 -9.74 -57.41 56.85
N VAL A 955 -9.55 -56.18 57.31
CA VAL A 955 -10.50 -55.49 58.21
C VAL A 955 -11.85 -55.25 57.51
N THR A 956 -11.79 -54.97 56.22
CA THR A 956 -12.92 -54.92 55.29
C THR A 956 -12.55 -55.75 54.06
N PRO A 957 -13.46 -56.51 53.44
CA PRO A 957 -13.15 -57.21 52.18
C PRO A 957 -12.76 -56.22 51.07
N PHE A 958 -11.82 -56.59 50.20
CA PHE A 958 -11.54 -55.90 48.94
C PHE A 958 -12.55 -56.32 47.86
N GLN A 959 -12.81 -55.50 46.85
CA GLN A 959 -13.68 -55.81 45.70
C GLN A 959 -13.09 -56.89 44.80
N ILE A 960 -11.78 -56.82 44.57
CA ILE A 960 -11.01 -57.83 43.85
C ILE A 960 -9.89 -58.35 44.75
N THR A 961 -9.36 -59.53 44.46
CA THR A 961 -8.22 -60.07 45.22
C THR A 961 -7.06 -59.06 45.21
N PRO A 962 -6.63 -58.54 46.37
CA PRO A 962 -5.61 -57.50 46.44
C PRO A 962 -4.22 -58.07 46.16
N ASN A 963 -3.30 -57.22 45.73
CA ASN A 963 -1.90 -57.58 45.61
C ASN A 963 -1.26 -57.61 47.01
N VAL A 964 -0.84 -58.80 47.44
CA VAL A 964 -0.19 -59.02 48.74
C VAL A 964 1.32 -59.04 48.57
N GLN A 965 2.01 -58.10 49.21
CA GLN A 965 3.46 -58.05 49.34
C GLN A 965 3.85 -58.43 50.77
N ILE A 966 4.86 -59.28 50.89
CA ILE A 966 5.41 -59.73 52.18
C ILE A 966 6.92 -59.50 52.17
N THR A 967 7.43 -58.94 53.25
CA THR A 967 8.86 -58.76 53.50
C THR A 967 9.23 -59.54 54.74
N ILE A 968 10.18 -60.46 54.63
CA ILE A 968 10.73 -61.19 55.78
C ILE A 968 11.70 -60.27 56.53
N LEU A 969 11.51 -60.12 57.83
CA LEU A 969 12.43 -59.40 58.70
C LEU A 969 13.56 -60.34 59.16
N ASN A 970 14.80 -59.89 59.01
CA ASN A 970 16.02 -60.67 59.30
C ASN A 970 16.05 -62.04 58.58
N PRO A 971 16.00 -62.07 57.23
CA PRO A 971 15.97 -63.33 56.48
C PRO A 971 17.27 -64.10 56.63
N SER A 972 17.17 -65.42 56.72
CA SER A 972 18.31 -66.34 56.59
C SER A 972 18.46 -66.79 55.14
N ALA A 973 19.68 -67.14 54.72
CA ALA A 973 19.92 -67.64 53.36
C ALA A 973 19.02 -68.86 53.07
N GLY A 974 18.24 -68.80 51.98
CA GLY A 974 17.30 -69.85 51.58
C GLY A 974 15.85 -69.68 52.06
N ASP A 975 15.52 -68.61 52.81
CA ASP A 975 14.14 -68.33 53.20
C ASP A 975 13.30 -67.88 51.98
N VAL A 976 12.14 -68.50 51.80
CA VAL A 976 11.18 -68.24 50.72
C VAL A 976 9.78 -68.05 51.29
N ILE A 977 9.04 -67.08 50.74
CA ILE A 977 7.63 -66.86 51.07
C ILE A 977 6.79 -67.87 50.29
N ALA A 978 5.98 -68.65 51.00
CA ALA A 978 4.99 -69.54 50.44
C ALA A 978 3.58 -69.08 50.83
N PHE A 979 2.64 -69.23 49.90
CA PHE A 979 1.21 -69.06 50.13
C PHE A 979 0.54 -70.43 50.08
N PRO A 980 0.30 -71.10 51.23
CA PRO A 980 -0.39 -72.40 51.27
C PRO A 980 -1.79 -72.35 50.65
N ALA A 981 -2.41 -71.17 50.66
CA ALA A 981 -3.62 -70.85 49.93
C ALA A 981 -3.44 -69.49 49.26
N GLN A 982 -3.95 -69.35 48.03
CA GLN A 982 -3.90 -68.09 47.30
C GLN A 982 -4.68 -67.00 48.05
N PRO A 983 -4.23 -65.72 48.01
CA PRO A 983 -5.00 -64.61 48.53
C PRO A 983 -6.41 -64.54 47.96
N THR A 984 -7.38 -64.15 48.78
CA THR A 984 -8.77 -63.88 48.40
C THR A 984 -9.12 -62.43 48.71
N THR A 985 -10.33 -62.00 48.36
CA THR A 985 -10.86 -60.68 48.74
C THR A 985 -11.00 -60.47 50.25
N THR A 986 -10.95 -61.54 51.06
CA THR A 986 -11.18 -61.48 52.51
C THR A 986 -9.92 -61.73 53.34
N GLY A 987 -8.84 -62.25 52.75
CA GLY A 987 -7.59 -62.51 53.47
C GLY A 987 -6.59 -63.34 52.69
N PHE A 988 -5.50 -63.75 53.34
CA PHE A 988 -4.51 -64.68 52.79
C PHE A 988 -3.83 -65.50 53.88
N THR A 989 -3.17 -66.60 53.50
CA THR A 989 -2.35 -67.41 54.42
C THR A 989 -0.90 -67.37 53.96
N VAL A 990 0.02 -67.06 54.87
CA VAL A 990 1.47 -66.97 54.61
C VAL A 990 2.22 -68.00 55.44
N GLN A 991 3.22 -68.65 54.83
CA GLN A 991 4.19 -69.51 55.49
C GLN A 991 5.59 -69.18 54.96
N ILE A 992 6.61 -69.20 55.81
CA ILE A 992 8.00 -69.05 55.37
C ILE A 992 8.65 -70.43 55.36
N THR A 993 9.30 -70.79 54.25
CA THR A 993 10.02 -72.05 54.10
C THR A 993 11.51 -71.81 53.90
N ASN A 994 12.35 -72.70 54.39
CA ASN A 994 13.78 -72.73 54.07
C ASN A 994 14.11 -74.15 53.57
N ALA A 995 14.63 -74.25 52.35
CA ALA A 995 14.84 -75.54 51.66
C ALA A 995 13.60 -76.46 51.67
N GLY A 996 12.39 -75.88 51.60
CA GLY A 996 11.12 -76.61 51.58
C GLY A 996 10.50 -76.95 52.94
N VAL A 997 11.16 -76.66 54.05
CA VAL A 997 10.62 -76.90 55.42
C VAL A 997 10.15 -75.59 56.04
N GLY A 998 8.99 -75.59 56.70
CA GLY A 998 8.44 -74.40 57.38
C GLY A 998 9.33 -73.92 58.53
N VAL A 999 9.62 -72.61 58.57
CA VAL A 999 10.44 -71.96 59.61
C VAL A 999 9.73 -70.75 60.19
N ALA A 1000 9.94 -70.47 61.48
CA ALA A 1000 9.35 -69.30 62.13
C ALA A 1000 10.13 -68.03 61.77
N ARG A 1001 9.42 -66.98 61.31
CA ARG A 1001 9.98 -65.66 60.97
C ARG A 1001 9.00 -64.54 61.30
N ASN A 1002 9.51 -63.34 61.44
CA ASN A 1002 8.68 -62.13 61.48
C ASN A 1002 8.57 -61.54 60.08
N ILE A 1003 7.40 -61.05 59.72
CA ILE A 1003 7.16 -60.41 58.43
C ILE A 1003 6.54 -59.04 58.58
N ASN A 1004 6.80 -58.16 57.62
CA ASN A 1004 5.89 -57.08 57.27
C ASN A 1004 5.05 -57.53 56.08
N TRP A 1005 3.77 -57.17 56.06
CA TRP A 1005 2.92 -57.41 54.90
C TRP A 1005 2.10 -56.18 54.56
N LEU A 1006 1.81 -56.05 53.27
CA LEU A 1006 1.01 -54.99 52.68
C LEU A 1006 0.10 -55.62 51.64
N ALA A 1007 -1.21 -55.42 51.77
CA ALA A 1007 -2.20 -55.78 50.77
C ALA A 1007 -2.77 -54.50 50.17
N LYS A 1008 -2.55 -54.30 48.87
CA LYS A 1008 -3.04 -53.14 48.12
C LYS A 1008 -4.07 -53.57 47.07
N GLY A 1009 -5.23 -52.92 47.10
CA GLY A 1009 -6.34 -53.14 46.17
C GLY A 1009 -7.40 -52.05 46.38
N TYR A 1010 -8.64 -52.32 45.99
CA TYR A 1010 -9.81 -51.48 46.25
C TYR A 1010 -10.94 -52.34 46.78
#